data_AF-A0A2W4TNC9-F1
#
_entry.id   AF-A0A2W4TNC9-F1
#
_cell.length_a   1.000
_cell.length_b   1.000
_cell.length_c   1.000
_cell.angle_alpha   90.00
_cell.angle_beta   90.00
_cell.angle_gamma   90.00
#
_symmetry.space_group_name_H-M   'P 1'
#
loop_
_entity.id
_entity.type
_entity.pdbx_description
1 polymer ?
#
loop_
_entity_poly.entity_id
_entity_poly.type
_entity_poly.pdbx_seq_one_letter_code
_entity_poly.pdbx_strand_id
1 'polypeptide(L)'
;MHGRAREPGDACAVRALPHGRGPRGGAAGGAGGADPLDGVLPQQGEESAGHGERARRAARGAGAGHDGRAGGAAGRGAQDGERGARQRVRQGGGRGGGHPRDAALEPVGPDAAQGPGQDRGGPHGARPARGLDRPGPPVHLPRPRGVQGAEAALRGVCGGGSLSISRRVRGEGRGEGEGVGGGDAATSSRNGKGQAVSTEARNALAGERSPFLRHGATQPVDWLPWGEAAFERARREGRPILLDIGAVWCHWCHVMDRESYEDEETARLINELFVPVKVDRDERPDVDARYQRAVQALTGQGGWPLTAFLTPDGEVFYGGTYFPPEDRYGRPSFRRVLREVARVWRENPERAAENARAVKARLAAYGRAESEPGAVSPRLIDAAVEELASSFDFRYGGFGGAPKFPSAGALELLLDRSQEGGEPWVRRMAVETLDAMARGGIHDQLGGGFHRYATDARWRIPHFEKMAYDNGPLLAVYARAAAVYGSPLYREVAERVVAYYREVAPALLERGGFPASQDADVGPDDDGSYWTWTMDEARAALGGDERLLRAAVLRYGLDDPESAMHGDRERHVPYRALEAPEIAARLELPIAETESLLGEVERRLKAARDRRPRPFVDETPYAGWVSLVASGHLAAARYAGVEGAQEAALRALDRVWAEAFDEGRGVAHAVGERSGEGYLEDQAYAARAFIDAFELTQRPAWLERARRVLDVMLARFRDDGGALLDRARDAAGAVGALAEPHRPVVDAPAPAGNAVAALALLRLAALTHEGRWREAALGVLNAFGGTGQRVGAAAATFVWAVSWATLPVTTVVVVGAPGDARADALLRAALAAPRPRTVVRRLAPDAVGREALPPALAAMVTREAPRAYVCTGETCAPPVAGVEALREVMG
;
A
#
# COMPACT_ATOMS: atom_id res chain seq x y z
N MET A 1 63.65 1.48 -34.25
CA MET A 1 64.71 2.52 -34.41
C MET A 1 64.16 3.84 -33.88
N HIS A 2 64.97 4.53 -33.07
CA HIS A 2 65.12 5.99 -32.81
C HIS A 2 63.88 6.92 -32.91
N GLY A 3 63.58 7.85 -31.99
CA GLY A 3 64.24 8.41 -30.77
C GLY A 3 63.86 9.91 -30.64
N ARG A 4 63.90 10.67 -29.53
CA ARG A 4 64.39 10.63 -28.12
C ARG A 4 63.37 11.43 -27.26
N ALA A 5 63.10 11.25 -25.95
CA ALA A 5 63.86 10.99 -24.71
C ALA A 5 64.32 12.26 -23.92
N ARG A 6 63.99 12.26 -22.60
CA ARG A 6 64.41 13.10 -21.42
C ARG A 6 63.36 14.06 -20.83
N GLU A 7 63.18 14.21 -19.50
CA GLU A 7 63.36 13.36 -18.30
C GLU A 7 62.68 14.07 -17.07
N PRO A 8 62.47 13.44 -15.89
CA PRO A 8 61.46 13.85 -14.89
C PRO A 8 62.02 14.48 -13.58
N GLY A 9 61.13 14.76 -12.61
CA GLY A 9 61.49 15.08 -11.22
C GLY A 9 60.42 14.65 -10.19
N ASP A 10 60.83 13.85 -9.20
CA ASP A 10 60.06 13.46 -8.01
C ASP A 10 60.12 14.53 -6.91
N ALA A 11 59.10 14.57 -6.04
CA ALA A 11 59.25 14.98 -4.63
C ALA A 11 58.08 14.51 -3.75
N CYS A 12 58.38 13.99 -2.56
CA CYS A 12 57.40 13.58 -1.53
C CYS A 12 57.89 14.05 -0.15
N ALA A 13 57.08 14.80 0.61
CA ALA A 13 57.30 15.07 2.04
C ALA A 13 56.07 15.67 2.75
N VAL A 14 55.90 15.35 4.03
CA VAL A 14 54.81 15.80 4.93
C VAL A 14 55.31 16.89 5.90
N ARG A 15 54.50 17.91 6.22
CA ARG A 15 54.49 18.64 7.52
C ARG A 15 53.21 19.50 7.71
N ALA A 16 53.03 20.07 8.90
CA ALA A 16 51.70 20.35 9.49
C ALA A 16 51.44 21.80 9.97
N LEU A 17 50.15 22.09 10.24
CA LEU A 17 49.57 23.25 10.97
C LEU A 17 49.60 24.62 10.24
N PRO A 18 48.68 25.60 10.52
CA PRO A 18 47.97 25.82 11.80
C PRO A 18 46.45 26.13 11.74
N HIS A 19 45.86 26.38 12.93
CA HIS A 19 44.45 26.75 13.14
C HIS A 19 44.04 28.06 12.45
N GLY A 20 42.87 28.05 11.78
CA GLY A 20 42.18 29.22 11.24
C GLY A 20 40.72 29.29 11.72
N ARG A 21 40.20 30.50 11.93
CA ARG A 21 38.86 30.77 12.51
C ARG A 21 37.73 30.55 11.49
N GLY A 22 36.64 29.91 11.92
CA GLY A 22 35.33 29.85 11.24
C GLY A 22 34.20 30.39 12.14
N PRO A 23 33.04 30.79 11.58
CA PRO A 23 32.11 31.71 12.24
C PRO A 23 31.20 31.07 13.30
N ARG A 24 30.75 31.91 14.25
CA ARG A 24 29.82 31.55 15.33
C ARG A 24 28.38 31.53 14.80
N GLY A 25 27.74 30.36 14.78
CA GLY A 25 26.29 30.25 14.77
C GLY A 25 25.74 30.50 16.18
N GLY A 26 24.80 31.44 16.33
CA GLY A 26 24.19 31.75 17.61
C GLY A 26 23.07 30.76 17.95
N ALA A 27 23.17 30.11 19.12
CA ALA A 27 22.04 29.42 19.73
C ALA A 27 21.23 30.42 20.56
N ALA A 28 19.95 30.59 20.23
CA ALA A 28 19.00 31.25 21.14
C ALA A 28 18.57 30.22 22.20
N GLY A 29 18.71 30.58 23.48
CA GLY A 29 18.36 29.70 24.59
C GLY A 29 16.87 29.71 24.89
N GLY A 30 16.28 28.54 25.10
CA GLY A 30 14.94 28.42 25.67
C GLY A 30 14.93 28.80 27.15
N ALA A 31 14.12 29.79 27.51
CA ALA A 31 13.78 30.08 28.90
C ALA A 31 12.59 29.22 29.31
N GLY A 32 12.66 28.56 30.47
CA GLY A 32 11.57 27.76 30.99
C GLY A 32 10.39 28.61 31.46
N GLY A 33 9.25 28.45 30.78
CA GLY A 33 7.91 28.73 31.28
C GLY A 33 7.01 27.61 30.80
N ALA A 34 6.14 27.07 31.66
CA ALA A 34 5.16 26.08 31.23
C ALA A 34 4.15 26.78 30.30
N ASP A 35 4.08 26.33 29.06
CA ASP A 35 3.47 27.06 27.96
C ASP A 35 2.01 26.60 27.73
N PRO A 36 0.99 27.49 27.67
CA PRO A 36 -0.41 27.08 27.60
C PRO A 36 -0.80 26.15 26.44
N LEU A 37 -0.07 26.12 25.32
CA LEU A 37 -0.34 25.14 24.26
C LEU A 37 0.21 23.75 24.58
N ASP A 38 1.38 23.64 25.21
CA ASP A 38 1.94 22.34 25.60
C ASP A 38 1.08 21.66 26.69
N GLY A 39 0.35 22.45 27.48
CA GLY A 39 -0.61 21.98 28.48
C GLY A 39 -1.98 21.51 27.94
N VAL A 40 -2.23 21.64 26.63
CA VAL A 40 -3.46 21.14 25.98
C VAL A 40 -3.15 20.25 24.77
N LEU A 41 -2.02 20.48 24.09
CA LEU A 41 -1.62 19.86 22.84
C LEU A 41 -0.21 19.25 23.00
N PRO A 42 -0.06 18.10 23.68
CA PRO A 42 1.24 17.45 23.82
C PRO A 42 1.79 17.00 22.45
N GLN A 43 3.11 17.09 22.26
CA GLN A 43 3.76 16.32 21.20
C GLN A 43 3.59 14.83 21.51
N GLN A 44 2.82 14.11 20.68
CA GLN A 44 2.63 12.67 20.85
C GLN A 44 3.92 11.94 20.47
N GLY A 45 4.78 11.65 21.45
CA GLY A 45 6.09 11.07 21.13
C GLY A 45 7.07 10.78 22.26
N GLU A 46 6.65 10.60 23.53
CA GLU A 46 7.52 9.99 24.56
C GLU A 46 6.73 9.06 25.51
N GLU A 47 6.72 7.76 25.24
CA GLU A 47 6.59 6.74 26.28
C GLU A 47 7.94 6.06 26.52
N SER A 48 8.43 6.13 27.75
CA SER A 48 9.72 5.56 28.14
C SER A 48 9.55 4.18 28.78
N ALA A 49 10.05 3.14 28.10
CA ALA A 49 10.17 1.82 28.68
C ALA A 49 11.37 1.77 29.65
N GLY A 50 11.15 1.65 30.98
CA GLY A 50 12.29 1.47 31.88
C GLY A 50 12.08 1.53 33.41
N HIS A 51 11.65 0.42 34.00
CA HIS A 51 12.02 -0.08 35.36
C HIS A 51 11.52 0.63 36.64
N GLY A 52 11.24 -0.18 37.67
CA GLY A 52 10.88 0.30 39.01
C GLY A 52 10.49 -0.79 40.04
N GLU A 53 11.17 -1.94 40.11
CA GLU A 53 10.86 -2.96 41.13
C GLU A 53 11.43 -2.56 42.53
N ARG A 54 10.62 -2.71 43.58
CA ARG A 54 10.94 -2.72 45.04
C ARG A 54 11.19 -1.38 45.77
N ALA A 55 10.26 -1.05 46.66
CA ALA A 55 10.59 -0.81 48.08
C ALA A 55 9.40 -1.14 49.00
N ARG A 56 9.65 -1.80 50.14
CA ARG A 56 8.63 -2.11 51.17
C ARG A 56 8.73 -1.09 52.31
N ARG A 57 7.59 -0.59 52.83
CA ARG A 57 7.33 -0.49 54.29
C ARG A 57 5.88 -0.12 54.62
N ALA A 58 5.44 -0.61 55.78
CA ALA A 58 4.06 -0.63 56.23
C ALA A 58 3.57 0.68 56.89
N ALA A 59 2.24 0.85 56.91
CA ALA A 59 1.49 1.52 57.97
C ALA A 59 0.26 0.67 58.33
N ARG A 60 -0.25 0.77 59.58
CA ARG A 60 -1.34 -0.05 60.14
C ARG A 60 -2.53 0.83 60.56
N GLY A 61 -3.73 0.23 60.64
CA GLY A 61 -4.93 0.77 61.33
C GLY A 61 -6.17 0.74 60.41
N ALA A 62 -7.08 -0.24 60.53
CA ALA A 62 -8.22 -0.33 61.48
C ALA A 62 -9.46 0.47 61.00
N GLY A 63 -10.69 -0.08 60.93
CA GLY A 63 -11.14 -1.47 61.16
C GLY A 63 -12.69 -1.63 61.07
N ALA A 64 -13.18 -2.89 61.15
CA ALA A 64 -14.59 -3.35 61.28
C ALA A 64 -15.58 -3.05 60.11
N GLY A 65 -16.52 -3.94 59.75
CA GLY A 65 -16.76 -5.34 60.20
C GLY A 65 -18.05 -5.98 59.62
N HIS A 66 -18.18 -7.31 59.74
CA HIS A 66 -19.35 -8.19 59.47
C HIS A 66 -19.85 -8.31 58.00
N ASP A 67 -20.26 -9.46 57.44
CA ASP A 67 -20.12 -10.92 57.74
C ASP A 67 -20.53 -11.71 56.44
N GLY A 68 -20.42 -13.03 56.25
CA GLY A 68 -19.87 -14.11 57.08
C GLY A 68 -20.32 -15.53 56.63
N ARG A 69 -19.42 -16.54 56.73
CA ARG A 69 -19.60 -18.02 56.50
C ARG A 69 -19.81 -18.50 55.04
N ALA A 70 -19.48 -19.75 54.64
CA ALA A 70 -18.48 -20.73 55.12
C ALA A 70 -18.34 -21.94 54.15
N GLY A 71 -17.12 -22.49 54.04
CA GLY A 71 -16.83 -23.94 53.92
C GLY A 71 -16.35 -24.48 52.55
N GLY A 72 -15.31 -25.31 52.44
CA GLY A 72 -14.33 -25.81 53.43
C GLY A 72 -13.29 -26.79 52.85
N ALA A 73 -12.23 -27.10 53.62
CA ALA A 73 -11.18 -28.14 53.46
C ALA A 73 -10.45 -28.31 52.09
N ALA A 74 -9.13 -28.12 51.91
CA ALA A 74 -7.91 -28.50 52.65
C ALA A 74 -7.41 -29.96 52.40
N GLY A 75 -6.22 -30.06 51.79
CA GLY A 75 -5.43 -31.29 51.65
C GLY A 75 -3.96 -30.97 51.35
N ARG A 76 -3.03 -31.45 52.18
CA ARG A 76 -1.58 -31.19 52.09
C ARG A 76 -0.84 -32.43 51.56
N GLY A 77 0.33 -32.24 50.96
CA GLY A 77 1.29 -33.35 50.79
C GLY A 77 2.48 -32.99 49.90
N ALA A 78 3.68 -32.95 50.48
CA ALA A 78 4.96 -32.88 49.77
C ALA A 78 5.96 -33.81 50.48
N GLN A 79 6.81 -34.51 49.71
CA GLN A 79 8.24 -34.78 50.01
C GLN A 79 8.86 -35.84 49.05
N ASP A 80 9.96 -35.44 48.42
CA ASP A 80 11.30 -36.07 48.38
C ASP A 80 11.47 -37.61 48.48
N GLY A 81 12.41 -38.16 47.68
CA GLY A 81 12.93 -39.53 47.88
C GLY A 81 13.97 -40.00 46.83
N GLU A 82 15.25 -40.03 47.20
CA GLU A 82 16.40 -40.41 46.36
C GLU A 82 16.76 -41.94 46.39
N ARG A 83 17.57 -42.36 45.41
CA ARG A 83 18.56 -43.50 45.38
C ARG A 83 18.13 -44.96 45.14
N GLY A 84 18.90 -45.60 44.24
CA GLY A 84 19.09 -47.07 44.14
C GLY A 84 19.99 -47.43 42.93
N ALA A 85 21.04 -48.25 43.08
CA ALA A 85 22.06 -48.47 42.04
C ALA A 85 22.66 -49.91 42.03
N ARG A 86 23.57 -50.18 41.05
CA ARG A 86 24.35 -51.42 40.74
C ARG A 86 23.66 -52.33 39.69
N GLN A 87 24.32 -53.10 38.81
CA GLN A 87 25.73 -53.58 38.67
C GLN A 87 25.91 -54.02 37.17
N ARG A 88 27.05 -53.98 36.44
CA ARG A 88 28.27 -54.83 36.51
C ARG A 88 29.32 -54.44 35.42
N VAL A 89 30.49 -55.08 35.41
CA VAL A 89 31.75 -54.67 34.75
C VAL A 89 32.32 -55.73 33.78
N ARG A 90 32.99 -55.30 32.69
CA ARG A 90 34.25 -55.81 32.06
C ARG A 90 34.42 -55.17 30.66
N GLN A 91 35.58 -54.97 30.02
CA GLN A 91 37.03 -54.77 30.31
C GLN A 91 37.76 -55.08 28.99
N GLY A 92 38.82 -54.33 28.65
CA GLY A 92 39.67 -54.52 27.45
C GLY A 92 39.29 -53.62 26.25
N GLY A 93 40.19 -52.88 25.59
CA GLY A 93 41.63 -52.66 25.80
C GLY A 93 42.45 -52.85 24.52
N GLY A 94 43.06 -51.78 23.99
CA GLY A 94 43.95 -51.87 22.83
C GLY A 94 44.25 -50.51 22.17
N ARG A 95 45.50 -50.28 21.77
CA ARG A 95 46.00 -49.05 21.10
C ARG A 95 46.54 -49.42 19.71
N GLY A 96 46.70 -48.44 18.82
CA GLY A 96 47.73 -48.50 17.76
C GLY A 96 47.29 -47.94 16.40
N GLY A 97 47.95 -46.88 15.95
CA GLY A 97 47.67 -46.18 14.69
C GLY A 97 48.36 -46.78 13.45
N GLY A 98 48.22 -46.08 12.31
CA GLY A 98 48.89 -46.44 11.05
C GLY A 98 48.25 -45.83 9.79
N HIS A 99 48.90 -44.81 9.23
CA HIS A 99 48.79 -44.38 7.82
C HIS A 99 50.09 -44.81 7.08
N PRO A 100 50.28 -44.64 5.74
CA PRO A 100 49.37 -44.26 4.64
C PRO A 100 49.55 -45.10 3.32
N ARG A 101 48.87 -44.68 2.24
CA ARG A 101 49.27 -44.62 0.79
C ARG A 101 48.56 -45.48 -0.27
N ASP A 102 47.92 -44.75 -1.18
CA ASP A 102 48.06 -44.72 -2.65
C ASP A 102 47.99 -46.01 -3.50
N ALA A 103 47.00 -46.07 -4.40
CA ALA A 103 47.23 -46.05 -5.86
C ALA A 103 45.94 -45.68 -6.63
N ALA A 104 46.08 -45.02 -7.78
CA ALA A 104 44.98 -44.63 -8.68
C ALA A 104 44.63 -45.72 -9.71
N LEU A 105 43.48 -45.60 -10.38
CA LEU A 105 43.32 -45.79 -11.84
C LEU A 105 41.88 -45.46 -12.31
N GLU A 106 41.81 -44.64 -13.36
CA GLU A 106 40.66 -44.29 -14.23
C GLU A 106 41.22 -44.30 -15.68
N PRO A 107 40.45 -44.22 -16.78
CA PRO A 107 39.05 -44.63 -17.03
C PRO A 107 38.92 -45.48 -18.34
N VAL A 108 37.70 -45.87 -18.73
CA VAL A 108 37.36 -46.18 -20.14
C VAL A 108 35.98 -45.59 -20.48
N GLY A 109 35.86 -44.96 -21.66
CA GLY A 109 34.69 -44.21 -22.12
C GLY A 109 33.61 -45.01 -22.88
N PRO A 110 32.60 -44.33 -23.44
CA PRO A 110 31.37 -44.92 -23.99
C PRO A 110 31.39 -45.08 -25.52
N ASP A 111 30.45 -45.87 -26.09
CA ASP A 111 29.90 -45.55 -27.42
C ASP A 111 28.52 -46.15 -27.79
N ALA A 112 27.76 -45.30 -28.49
CA ALA A 112 26.63 -45.44 -29.43
C ALA A 112 25.70 -46.70 -29.60
N ALA A 113 24.39 -46.40 -29.49
CA ALA A 113 23.32 -46.55 -30.52
C ALA A 113 22.56 -47.87 -30.83
N GLN A 114 21.23 -47.68 -31.00
CA GLN A 114 20.20 -48.37 -31.83
C GLN A 114 18.98 -48.93 -31.07
N GLY A 115 17.76 -48.56 -31.52
CA GLY A 115 16.48 -49.23 -31.21
C GLY A 115 15.95 -49.99 -32.44
N PRO A 116 14.63 -50.24 -32.63
CA PRO A 116 13.47 -50.06 -31.74
C PRO A 116 12.63 -51.37 -31.56
N GLY A 117 11.56 -51.37 -30.73
CA GLY A 117 10.71 -52.57 -30.57
C GLY A 117 9.37 -52.37 -29.83
N GLN A 118 8.27 -52.52 -30.58
CA GLN A 118 6.84 -52.41 -30.29
C GLN A 118 6.24 -53.03 -29.00
N ASP A 119 5.16 -52.40 -28.54
CA ASP A 119 3.89 -52.92 -27.97
C ASP A 119 3.84 -54.12 -27.01
N ARG A 120 3.24 -53.88 -25.83
CA ARG A 120 2.02 -54.58 -25.33
C ARG A 120 1.48 -53.87 -24.08
N GLY A 121 0.15 -53.80 -23.95
CA GLY A 121 -0.52 -53.15 -22.81
C GLY A 121 -1.25 -54.12 -21.88
N GLY A 122 -1.80 -53.58 -20.78
CA GLY A 122 -2.77 -54.28 -19.93
C GLY A 122 -2.27 -54.68 -18.53
N PRO A 123 -3.18 -54.90 -17.56
CA PRO A 123 -3.13 -54.13 -16.32
C PRO A 123 -3.00 -54.99 -15.03
N HIS A 124 -3.30 -54.36 -13.88
CA HIS A 124 -3.14 -54.82 -12.48
C HIS A 124 -1.70 -54.67 -11.91
N GLY A 125 -1.50 -54.38 -10.62
CA GLY A 125 -2.45 -54.13 -9.52
C GLY A 125 -1.70 -53.76 -8.23
N ALA A 126 -2.36 -53.09 -7.29
CA ALA A 126 -1.71 -52.47 -6.13
C ALA A 126 -1.11 -53.46 -5.10
N ARG A 127 -0.01 -53.05 -4.43
CA ARG A 127 0.34 -53.39 -3.03
C ARG A 127 1.44 -52.44 -2.49
N PRO A 128 1.63 -52.32 -1.16
CA PRO A 128 1.80 -51.00 -0.53
C PRO A 128 3.25 -50.62 -0.18
N ALA A 129 3.49 -49.30 -0.07
CA ALA A 129 4.66 -48.76 0.60
C ALA A 129 4.57 -48.98 2.12
N ARG A 130 5.64 -49.54 2.70
CA ARG A 130 5.85 -49.56 4.17
C ARG A 130 6.38 -48.20 4.62
N GLY A 131 5.92 -47.73 5.78
CA GLY A 131 6.40 -46.49 6.40
C GLY A 131 7.58 -46.69 7.37
N LEU A 132 7.87 -45.61 8.11
CA LEU A 132 8.99 -45.36 9.03
C LEU A 132 10.27 -44.90 8.30
N ASP A 133 11.00 -43.85 8.74
CA ASP A 133 11.01 -43.18 10.06
C ASP A 133 10.96 -41.64 10.04
N ARG A 134 10.65 -41.04 11.20
CA ARG A 134 10.63 -39.59 11.44
C ARG A 134 12.05 -39.01 11.66
N PRO A 135 12.42 -37.85 11.08
CA PRO A 135 13.54 -37.07 11.58
C PRO A 135 13.15 -36.30 12.86
N GLY A 136 13.99 -36.38 13.89
CA GLY A 136 13.84 -35.57 15.12
C GLY A 136 14.28 -34.11 14.95
N PRO A 137 14.07 -33.25 15.97
CA PRO A 137 14.41 -31.84 15.89
C PRO A 137 15.93 -31.62 15.81
N PRO A 138 16.43 -30.66 15.01
CA PRO A 138 17.85 -30.38 14.92
C PRO A 138 18.38 -29.72 16.19
N VAL A 139 19.56 -30.19 16.62
CA VAL A 139 20.31 -29.69 17.77
C VAL A 139 20.90 -28.31 17.47
N HIS A 140 20.95 -27.43 18.47
CA HIS A 140 21.59 -26.12 18.39
C HIS A 140 23.03 -26.19 17.85
N LEU A 141 23.34 -25.37 16.84
CA LEU A 141 24.72 -25.08 16.42
C LEU A 141 25.15 -23.68 16.93
N PRO A 142 26.42 -23.50 17.35
CA PRO A 142 26.88 -22.30 18.02
C PRO A 142 27.15 -21.13 17.05
N ARG A 143 26.90 -19.90 17.50
CA ARG A 143 27.26 -18.66 16.79
C ARG A 143 28.78 -18.56 16.59
N PRO A 144 29.27 -18.12 15.41
CA PRO A 144 30.67 -17.71 15.27
C PRO A 144 30.96 -16.45 16.11
N ARG A 145 32.14 -16.40 16.73
CA ARG A 145 32.65 -15.21 17.43
C ARG A 145 33.41 -14.33 16.44
N GLY A 146 33.07 -13.03 16.34
CA GLY A 146 33.89 -12.12 15.54
C GLY A 146 33.24 -10.81 15.08
N VAL A 147 32.63 -10.03 15.97
CA VAL A 147 32.33 -8.60 15.70
C VAL A 147 32.74 -7.79 16.92
N GLN A 148 33.69 -6.87 16.76
CA GLN A 148 34.08 -5.91 17.79
C GLN A 148 33.21 -4.66 17.65
N GLY A 149 32.37 -4.36 18.65
CA GLY A 149 31.69 -3.08 18.76
C GLY A 149 32.62 -2.04 19.40
N ALA A 150 32.67 -0.84 18.83
CA ALA A 150 33.41 0.28 19.43
C ALA A 150 32.51 1.04 20.43
N GLU A 151 33.00 1.26 21.65
CA GLU A 151 32.32 2.06 22.67
C GLU A 151 32.40 3.57 22.36
N ALA A 152 31.28 4.27 22.51
CA ALA A 152 31.24 5.73 22.45
C ALA A 152 31.38 6.34 23.86
N ALA A 153 32.45 7.10 24.09
CA ALA A 153 32.74 7.69 25.39
C ALA A 153 32.01 9.03 25.62
N LEU A 154 31.16 9.09 26.64
CA LEU A 154 30.59 10.33 27.17
C LEU A 154 31.65 11.14 27.93
N ARG A 155 31.75 12.45 27.66
CA ARG A 155 32.55 13.40 28.46
C ARG A 155 31.63 14.41 29.14
N GLY A 156 31.73 14.47 30.47
CA GLY A 156 30.98 15.42 31.29
C GLY A 156 31.53 16.85 31.22
N VAL A 157 30.69 17.82 31.62
CA VAL A 157 31.01 19.25 31.64
C VAL A 157 31.03 19.75 33.09
N CYS A 158 32.14 20.35 33.50
CA CYS A 158 32.26 21.07 34.77
C CYS A 158 31.82 22.54 34.57
N GLY A 159 31.13 23.11 35.57
CA GLY A 159 30.60 24.47 35.51
C GLY A 159 31.46 25.53 36.21
N GLY A 160 30.90 26.76 36.27
CA GLY A 160 31.40 27.86 37.10
C GLY A 160 31.63 29.16 36.33
N GLY A 161 31.16 30.28 36.90
CA GLY A 161 31.54 31.64 36.45
C GLY A 161 30.36 32.59 36.28
N SER A 162 30.06 33.37 37.33
CA SER A 162 29.18 34.54 37.24
C SER A 162 29.86 35.70 36.50
N LEU A 163 29.07 36.64 35.98
CA LEU A 163 29.21 38.08 36.29
C LEU A 163 28.02 38.90 35.76
N SER A 164 27.96 40.16 36.20
CA SER A 164 26.76 41.01 36.28
C SER A 164 26.81 42.22 35.32
N ILE A 165 25.84 43.16 35.45
CA ILE A 165 25.84 44.55 34.92
C ILE A 165 25.52 44.65 33.40
N SER A 166 24.64 45.55 32.89
CA SER A 166 23.66 46.47 33.52
C SER A 166 22.61 47.00 32.51
N ARG A 167 21.64 47.75 33.05
CA ARG A 167 20.39 48.28 32.44
C ARG A 167 20.58 49.65 31.76
N ARG A 168 20.01 49.85 30.55
CA ARG A 168 19.55 51.14 29.93
C ARG A 168 18.67 50.78 28.72
N VAL A 169 17.34 50.88 28.80
CA VAL A 169 16.52 52.10 28.60
C VAL A 169 16.74 52.74 27.21
N ARG A 170 15.75 52.57 26.33
CA ARG A 170 15.42 53.48 25.22
C ARG A 170 14.14 54.24 25.59
N GLY A 171 13.98 55.45 25.08
CA GLY A 171 12.73 56.21 25.15
C GLY A 171 12.42 56.86 23.80
N GLU A 172 11.14 57.24 23.65
CA GLU A 172 10.59 58.16 22.64
C GLU A 172 10.61 57.65 21.16
N GLY A 173 9.63 58.01 20.31
CA GLY A 173 8.54 59.00 20.48
C GLY A 173 7.33 58.74 19.56
N ARG A 174 6.37 59.67 19.61
CA ARG A 174 5.01 59.61 19.03
C ARG A 174 4.93 60.01 17.54
N GLY A 175 3.79 59.74 16.91
CA GLY A 175 3.35 60.39 15.66
C GLY A 175 1.90 60.01 15.29
N GLU A 176 0.96 60.95 15.44
CA GLU A 176 -0.47 60.81 15.08
C GLU A 176 -0.73 61.35 13.65
N GLY A 177 -1.91 61.09 13.07
CA GLY A 177 -2.35 61.73 11.82
C GLY A 177 -3.66 61.19 11.25
N GLU A 178 -4.76 61.93 11.43
CA GLU A 178 -6.13 61.60 10.96
C GLU A 178 -6.40 62.05 9.50
N GLY A 179 -7.51 61.59 8.91
CA GLY A 179 -8.06 62.12 7.65
C GLY A 179 -9.47 61.59 7.35
N VAL A 180 -10.45 62.48 7.12
CA VAL A 180 -11.91 62.20 7.17
C VAL A 180 -12.64 62.57 5.86
N GLY A 181 -13.75 61.87 5.55
CA GLY A 181 -14.87 62.34 4.70
C GLY A 181 -15.63 61.20 3.98
N GLY A 182 -16.96 61.22 3.79
CA GLY A 182 -18.02 62.13 4.29
C GLY A 182 -19.28 62.14 3.38
N GLY A 183 -20.47 61.91 3.96
CA GLY A 183 -21.81 62.11 3.33
C GLY A 183 -22.31 61.01 2.35
N ASP A 184 -23.60 60.85 2.07
CA ASP A 184 -24.79 61.37 2.76
C ASP A 184 -26.09 60.55 2.51
N ALA A 185 -27.05 60.79 3.39
CA ALA A 185 -28.37 60.18 3.60
C ALA A 185 -29.39 60.10 2.45
N ALA A 186 -30.31 59.12 2.53
CA ALA A 186 -31.72 59.25 2.11
C ALA A 186 -32.65 58.25 2.84
N THR A 187 -33.84 58.68 3.25
CA THR A 187 -34.83 57.90 4.01
C THR A 187 -36.11 57.61 3.21
N SER A 188 -36.70 56.43 3.38
CA SER A 188 -38.17 56.27 3.25
C SER A 188 -38.69 55.09 4.07
N SER A 189 -39.89 55.24 4.63
CA SER A 189 -40.57 54.25 5.48
C SER A 189 -41.76 53.65 4.74
N ARG A 190 -42.01 52.34 4.93
CA ARG A 190 -43.35 51.75 4.84
C ARG A 190 -43.43 50.41 5.58
N ASN A 191 -44.50 50.26 6.38
CA ASN A 191 -44.81 49.05 7.13
C ASN A 191 -45.17 47.88 6.20
N GLY A 192 -44.68 46.68 6.55
CA GLY A 192 -45.12 45.42 5.97
C GLY A 192 -44.83 44.25 6.92
N LYS A 193 -45.76 43.94 7.83
CA LYS A 193 -45.73 42.66 8.55
C LYS A 193 -46.16 41.56 7.56
N GLY A 194 -45.23 40.76 7.08
CA GLY A 194 -45.52 39.66 6.16
C GLY A 194 -44.33 38.72 6.05
N GLN A 195 -44.38 37.63 6.83
CA GLN A 195 -43.54 36.42 6.72
C GLN A 195 -42.04 36.66 6.46
N ALA A 196 -41.26 36.57 7.54
CA ALA A 196 -39.87 36.13 7.40
C ALA A 196 -39.88 34.70 6.84
N VAL A 197 -39.70 34.59 5.52
CA VAL A 197 -39.24 33.34 4.91
C VAL A 197 -37.81 33.17 5.42
N SER A 198 -37.64 32.27 6.40
CA SER A 198 -36.32 31.76 6.75
C SER A 198 -35.82 30.94 5.58
N THR A 199 -35.17 31.61 4.63
CA THR A 199 -34.34 30.95 3.64
C THR A 199 -33.17 30.35 4.42
N GLU A 200 -33.33 29.12 4.90
CA GLU A 200 -32.23 28.32 5.42
C GLU A 200 -31.14 28.35 4.35
N ALA A 201 -29.99 28.90 4.72
CA ALA A 201 -28.86 29.03 3.81
C ALA A 201 -28.37 27.62 3.52
N ARG A 202 -28.82 27.04 2.41
CA ARG A 202 -28.43 25.69 1.99
C ARG A 202 -26.91 25.61 1.96
N ASN A 203 -26.38 24.63 2.69
CA ASN A 203 -24.96 24.32 2.75
C ASN A 203 -24.38 24.21 1.32
N ALA A 204 -23.21 24.80 1.10
CA ALA A 204 -22.61 24.93 -0.23
C ALA A 204 -22.30 23.57 -0.87
N LEU A 205 -22.08 22.52 -0.06
CA LEU A 205 -21.77 21.17 -0.53
C LEU A 205 -22.96 20.46 -1.20
N ALA A 206 -24.18 21.00 -1.13
CA ALA A 206 -25.38 20.35 -1.70
C ALA A 206 -25.34 20.15 -3.22
N GLY A 207 -24.46 20.86 -3.93
CA GLY A 207 -24.24 20.73 -5.37
C GLY A 207 -23.02 19.88 -5.77
N GLU A 208 -22.25 19.36 -4.82
CA GLU A 208 -21.02 18.61 -5.11
C GLU A 208 -21.29 17.21 -5.66
N ARG A 209 -20.29 16.62 -6.34
CA ARG A 209 -20.42 15.29 -6.94
C ARG A 209 -20.14 14.19 -5.93
N SER A 210 -19.03 14.31 -5.20
CA SER A 210 -18.67 13.44 -4.07
C SER A 210 -19.89 13.08 -3.20
N PRO A 211 -20.14 11.78 -2.96
CA PRO A 211 -21.09 11.32 -1.95
C PRO A 211 -20.74 11.83 -0.54
N PHE A 212 -19.45 11.91 -0.19
CA PHE A 212 -18.96 12.39 1.10
C PHE A 212 -19.27 13.88 1.33
N LEU A 213 -18.99 14.74 0.34
CA LEU A 213 -19.32 16.17 0.43
C LEU A 213 -20.84 16.38 0.48
N ARG A 214 -21.63 15.64 -0.31
CA ARG A 214 -23.09 15.71 -0.26
C ARG A 214 -23.68 15.24 1.08
N HIS A 215 -23.05 14.29 1.78
CA HIS A 215 -23.41 13.97 3.17
C HIS A 215 -23.11 15.16 4.10
N GLY A 216 -21.94 15.78 3.97
CA GLY A 216 -21.62 17.02 4.69
C GLY A 216 -22.64 18.15 4.52
N ALA A 217 -23.37 18.18 3.38
CA ALA A 217 -24.42 19.15 3.14
C ALA A 217 -25.65 19.03 4.07
N THR A 218 -25.81 17.93 4.79
CA THR A 218 -26.90 17.72 5.78
C THR A 218 -26.50 18.10 7.20
N GLN A 219 -25.24 18.44 7.45
CA GLN A 219 -24.71 18.78 8.78
C GLN A 219 -24.96 20.27 9.11
N PRO A 220 -25.13 20.64 10.40
CA PRO A 220 -25.30 22.01 10.86
C PRO A 220 -24.04 22.89 10.70
N VAL A 221 -22.89 22.33 10.33
CA VAL A 221 -21.68 23.10 9.97
C VAL A 221 -21.86 23.76 8.59
N ASP A 222 -21.51 25.04 8.46
CA ASP A 222 -21.61 25.86 7.23
C ASP A 222 -20.49 25.52 6.21
N TRP A 223 -20.31 24.23 5.91
CA TRP A 223 -19.19 23.73 5.11
C TRP A 223 -19.07 24.41 3.73
N LEU A 224 -17.82 24.68 3.35
CA LEU A 224 -17.44 25.04 1.99
C LEU A 224 -16.61 23.92 1.34
N PRO A 225 -16.68 23.76 0.00
CA PRO A 225 -15.75 22.92 -0.73
C PRO A 225 -14.36 23.58 -0.79
N TRP A 226 -13.32 22.79 -1.06
CA TRP A 226 -11.98 23.33 -1.30
C TRP A 226 -11.93 24.17 -2.57
N GLY A 227 -11.70 25.48 -2.43
CA GLY A 227 -11.52 26.39 -3.56
C GLY A 227 -11.27 27.83 -3.12
N GLU A 228 -10.96 28.70 -4.08
CA GLU A 228 -10.56 30.09 -3.84
C GLU A 228 -11.56 30.86 -2.95
N ALA A 229 -12.87 30.62 -3.14
CA ALA A 229 -13.92 31.23 -2.34
C ALA A 229 -13.80 30.97 -0.82
N ALA A 230 -13.26 29.81 -0.40
CA ALA A 230 -13.01 29.52 1.01
C ALA A 230 -11.82 30.33 1.56
N PHE A 231 -10.74 30.45 0.79
CA PHE A 231 -9.55 31.24 1.17
C PHE A 231 -9.83 32.74 1.15
N GLU A 232 -10.58 33.23 0.16
CA GLU A 232 -11.07 34.61 0.12
C GLU A 232 -11.98 34.92 1.32
N ARG A 233 -12.88 34.00 1.70
CA ARG A 233 -13.69 34.13 2.90
C ARG A 233 -12.83 34.22 4.16
N ALA A 234 -11.85 33.32 4.32
CA ALA A 234 -10.94 33.31 5.45
C ALA A 234 -10.12 34.62 5.55
N ARG A 235 -9.58 35.11 4.43
CA ARG A 235 -8.84 36.38 4.36
C ARG A 235 -9.73 37.59 4.67
N ARG A 236 -10.96 37.63 4.12
CA ARG A 236 -11.92 38.71 4.36
C ARG A 236 -12.39 38.76 5.82
N GLU A 237 -12.62 37.61 6.44
CA GLU A 237 -13.14 37.52 7.82
C GLU A 237 -12.01 37.50 8.87
N GLY A 238 -10.74 37.36 8.48
CA GLY A 238 -9.59 37.27 9.40
C GLY A 238 -9.56 36.00 10.25
N ARG A 239 -10.27 34.95 9.80
CA ARG A 239 -10.52 33.72 10.55
C ARG A 239 -9.66 32.57 10.04
N PRO A 240 -9.20 31.65 10.91
CA PRO A 240 -8.49 30.46 10.49
C PRO A 240 -9.46 29.49 9.81
N ILE A 241 -8.93 28.64 8.94
CA ILE A 241 -9.70 27.57 8.29
C ILE A 241 -9.68 26.33 9.19
N LEU A 242 -10.84 25.69 9.36
CA LEU A 242 -10.94 24.30 9.82
C LEU A 242 -11.06 23.44 8.57
N LEU A 243 -10.06 22.63 8.30
CA LEU A 243 -10.03 21.67 7.20
C LEU A 243 -10.35 20.27 7.73
N ASP A 244 -11.44 19.69 7.25
CA ASP A 244 -11.76 18.28 7.39
C ASP A 244 -11.47 17.54 6.06
N ILE A 245 -10.70 16.46 6.13
CA ILE A 245 -10.50 15.55 4.99
C ILE A 245 -10.91 14.14 5.39
N GLY A 246 -11.82 13.56 4.62
CA GLY A 246 -12.32 12.21 4.79
C GLY A 246 -12.70 11.56 3.46
N ALA A 247 -13.48 10.49 3.55
CA ALA A 247 -14.03 9.77 2.40
C ALA A 247 -15.34 9.07 2.80
N VAL A 248 -16.18 8.74 1.81
CA VAL A 248 -17.49 8.10 2.05
C VAL A 248 -17.37 6.71 2.67
N TRP A 249 -16.26 6.00 2.46
CA TRP A 249 -16.03 4.64 2.93
C TRP A 249 -15.40 4.55 4.33
N CYS A 250 -15.13 5.68 4.98
CA CYS A 250 -14.27 5.75 6.15
C CYS A 250 -15.07 5.67 7.46
N HIS A 251 -15.01 4.52 8.16
CA HIS A 251 -15.68 4.31 9.46
C HIS A 251 -15.45 5.49 10.45
N TRP A 252 -14.19 5.81 10.72
CA TRP A 252 -13.84 6.89 11.67
C TRP A 252 -14.29 8.28 11.21
N CYS A 253 -14.52 8.47 9.91
CA CYS A 253 -15.07 9.70 9.37
C CYS A 253 -16.56 9.78 9.67
N HIS A 254 -17.32 8.69 9.49
CA HIS A 254 -18.73 8.60 9.93
C HIS A 254 -18.89 8.80 11.44
N VAL A 255 -17.97 8.24 12.25
CA VAL A 255 -17.94 8.45 13.70
C VAL A 255 -17.69 9.92 14.05
N MET A 256 -16.71 10.57 13.41
CA MET A 256 -16.43 12.00 13.62
C MET A 256 -17.59 12.89 13.17
N ASP A 257 -18.16 12.62 11.99
CA ASP A 257 -19.30 13.36 11.44
C ASP A 257 -20.47 13.32 12.44
N ARG A 258 -20.84 12.15 12.95
CA ARG A 258 -21.94 11.99 13.92
C ARG A 258 -21.64 12.50 15.33
N GLU A 259 -20.45 12.22 15.87
CA GLU A 259 -20.12 12.62 17.26
C GLU A 259 -19.78 14.10 17.39
N SER A 260 -19.35 14.76 16.31
CA SER A 260 -18.86 16.15 16.34
C SER A 260 -19.51 17.10 15.35
N TYR A 261 -19.66 16.75 14.07
CA TYR A 261 -20.15 17.71 13.06
C TYR A 261 -21.68 17.78 12.96
N GLU A 262 -22.39 16.73 13.38
CA GLU A 262 -23.86 16.71 13.57
C GLU A 262 -24.30 17.32 14.92
N ASP A 263 -23.38 17.53 15.86
CA ASP A 263 -23.69 18.15 17.16
C ASP A 263 -23.81 19.68 17.06
N GLU A 264 -25.01 20.19 17.34
CA GLU A 264 -25.38 21.61 17.24
C GLU A 264 -24.45 22.57 18.01
N GLU A 265 -23.97 22.21 19.22
CA GLU A 265 -23.06 23.10 19.96
C GLU A 265 -21.68 23.17 19.30
N THR A 266 -21.15 22.03 18.86
CA THR A 266 -19.86 21.94 18.17
C THR A 266 -19.93 22.63 16.81
N ALA A 267 -20.98 22.40 16.04
CA ALA A 267 -21.21 23.07 14.77
C ALA A 267 -21.33 24.60 14.94
N ARG A 268 -22.03 25.08 15.97
CA ARG A 268 -22.11 26.50 16.29
C ARG A 268 -20.73 27.09 16.62
N LEU A 269 -19.91 26.39 17.41
CA LEU A 269 -18.52 26.81 17.68
C LEU A 269 -17.67 26.86 16.42
N ILE A 270 -17.83 25.90 15.51
CA ILE A 270 -17.13 25.89 14.22
C ILE A 270 -17.56 27.11 13.38
N ASN A 271 -18.87 27.30 13.18
CA ASN A 271 -19.45 28.37 12.37
C ASN A 271 -19.22 29.78 12.95
N GLU A 272 -18.99 29.92 14.27
CA GLU A 272 -18.59 31.17 14.93
C GLU A 272 -17.07 31.46 14.83
N LEU A 273 -16.21 30.44 14.89
CA LEU A 273 -14.76 30.62 15.09
C LEU A 273 -13.93 30.42 13.82
N PHE A 274 -14.30 29.49 12.93
CA PHE A 274 -13.51 29.04 11.78
C PHE A 274 -14.21 29.25 10.44
N VAL A 275 -13.48 29.25 9.33
CA VAL A 275 -14.07 28.96 8.02
C VAL A 275 -14.00 27.45 7.79
N PRO A 276 -15.12 26.71 7.86
CA PRO A 276 -15.10 25.26 7.70
C PRO A 276 -15.00 24.84 6.23
N VAL A 277 -14.05 23.96 5.92
CA VAL A 277 -13.80 23.40 4.59
C VAL A 277 -13.78 21.88 4.69
N LYS A 278 -14.63 21.19 3.91
CA LYS A 278 -14.66 19.72 3.84
C LYS A 278 -14.10 19.26 2.49
N VAL A 279 -13.32 18.18 2.50
CA VAL A 279 -12.65 17.64 1.30
C VAL A 279 -12.81 16.13 1.24
N ASP A 280 -13.28 15.64 0.10
CA ASP A 280 -13.19 14.22 -0.24
C ASP A 280 -11.77 13.92 -0.76
N ARG A 281 -11.07 13.03 -0.06
CA ARG A 281 -9.73 12.58 -0.44
C ARG A 281 -9.71 11.77 -1.74
N ASP A 282 -10.85 11.20 -2.14
CA ASP A 282 -10.99 10.45 -3.38
C ASP A 282 -11.09 11.41 -4.58
N GLU A 283 -11.82 12.53 -4.48
CA GLU A 283 -11.84 13.58 -5.53
C GLU A 283 -10.56 14.43 -5.55
N ARG A 284 -9.96 14.68 -4.37
CA ARG A 284 -8.80 15.58 -4.18
C ARG A 284 -7.63 14.88 -3.47
N PRO A 285 -7.06 13.82 -4.07
CA PRO A 285 -5.89 13.13 -3.53
C PRO A 285 -4.66 14.05 -3.41
N ASP A 286 -4.59 15.11 -4.22
CA ASP A 286 -3.53 16.12 -4.14
C ASP A 286 -3.56 16.92 -2.84
N VAL A 287 -4.75 17.34 -2.40
CA VAL A 287 -4.97 18.03 -1.12
C VAL A 287 -4.66 17.06 0.03
N ASP A 288 -5.31 15.89 0.03
CA ASP A 288 -5.13 14.85 1.05
C ASP A 288 -3.65 14.53 1.30
N ALA A 289 -2.89 14.17 0.27
CA ALA A 289 -1.47 13.83 0.40
C ALA A 289 -0.62 14.97 1.00
N ARG A 290 -0.99 16.25 0.80
CA ARG A 290 -0.26 17.39 1.39
C ARG A 290 -0.58 17.56 2.85
N TYR A 291 -1.87 17.58 3.19
CA TYR A 291 -2.31 17.85 4.55
C TYR A 291 -2.02 16.67 5.48
N GLN A 292 -2.09 15.42 4.99
CA GLN A 292 -1.57 14.24 5.71
C GLN A 292 -0.10 14.40 6.07
N ARG A 293 0.78 14.74 5.11
CA ARG A 293 2.21 14.97 5.37
C ARG A 293 2.44 16.15 6.34
N ALA A 294 1.61 17.19 6.27
CA ALA A 294 1.70 18.36 7.14
C ALA A 294 1.32 18.03 8.60
N VAL A 295 0.22 17.30 8.81
CA VAL A 295 -0.23 16.85 10.13
C VAL A 295 0.72 15.78 10.71
N GLN A 296 1.27 14.90 9.87
CA GLN A 296 2.30 13.95 10.29
C GLN A 296 3.60 14.65 10.70
N ALA A 297 3.99 15.73 10.01
CA ALA A 297 5.14 16.57 10.39
C ALA A 297 4.95 17.38 11.70
N LEU A 298 3.70 17.46 12.21
CA LEU A 298 3.35 18.05 13.49
C LEU A 298 3.22 17.02 14.61
N THR A 299 2.56 15.90 14.33
CA THR A 299 2.05 14.96 15.36
C THR A 299 2.75 13.59 15.35
N GLY A 300 3.54 13.28 14.33
CA GLY A 300 4.07 11.94 14.07
C GLY A 300 3.02 10.93 13.54
N GLN A 301 1.75 11.32 13.48
CA GLN A 301 0.60 10.49 13.12
C GLN A 301 -0.12 11.06 11.88
N GLY A 302 -0.78 10.20 11.12
CA GLY A 302 -1.63 10.57 9.98
C GLY A 302 -2.74 9.53 9.83
N GLY A 303 -3.72 9.81 8.97
CA GLY A 303 -4.90 8.97 8.75
C GLY A 303 -6.17 9.79 8.57
N TRP A 304 -7.30 9.11 8.38
CA TRP A 304 -8.61 9.73 8.22
C TRP A 304 -9.50 9.41 9.44
N PRO A 305 -10.39 10.31 9.86
CA PRO A 305 -10.54 11.69 9.36
C PRO A 305 -9.31 12.52 9.73
N LEU A 306 -8.94 13.46 8.85
CA LEU A 306 -7.88 14.44 9.12
C LEU A 306 -8.52 15.78 9.46
N THR A 307 -8.21 16.29 10.65
CA THR A 307 -8.66 17.61 11.12
C THR A 307 -7.47 18.54 11.21
N ALA A 308 -7.36 19.52 10.31
CA ALA A 308 -6.27 20.50 10.28
C ALA A 308 -6.76 21.94 10.45
N PHE A 309 -5.93 22.78 11.04
CA PHE A 309 -6.18 24.20 11.27
C PHE A 309 -5.19 25.03 10.48
N LEU A 310 -5.71 25.84 9.55
CA LEU A 310 -4.90 26.58 8.58
C LEU A 310 -4.98 28.10 8.78
N THR A 311 -3.91 28.79 8.40
CA THR A 311 -3.99 30.24 8.15
C THR A 311 -4.93 30.52 6.97
N PRO A 312 -5.39 31.78 6.79
CA PRO A 312 -6.13 32.20 5.59
C PRO A 312 -5.41 31.96 4.25
N ASP A 313 -4.09 31.73 4.28
CA ASP A 313 -3.27 31.40 3.11
C ASP A 313 -3.08 29.87 2.92
N GLY A 314 -3.71 29.05 3.76
CA GLY A 314 -3.70 27.58 3.71
C GLY A 314 -2.55 26.90 4.46
N GLU A 315 -1.71 27.64 5.21
CA GLU A 315 -0.57 27.04 5.91
C GLU A 315 -1.03 26.34 7.20
N VAL A 316 -0.68 25.06 7.39
CA VAL A 316 -1.05 24.28 8.58
C VAL A 316 -0.26 24.74 9.80
N PHE A 317 -0.94 25.17 10.86
CA PHE A 317 -0.30 25.56 12.13
C PHE A 317 -0.67 24.67 13.32
N TYR A 318 -1.75 23.89 13.20
CA TYR A 318 -2.12 22.82 14.12
C TYR A 318 -2.96 21.75 13.39
N GLY A 319 -3.09 20.54 13.95
CA GLY A 319 -3.94 19.49 13.41
C GLY A 319 -3.78 18.14 14.12
N GLY A 320 -4.60 17.18 13.71
CA GLY A 320 -4.62 15.80 14.19
C GLY A 320 -5.52 14.93 13.31
N THR A 321 -5.84 13.72 13.78
CA THR A 321 -6.84 12.86 13.15
C THR A 321 -8.21 13.07 13.80
N TYR A 322 -8.78 12.03 14.42
CA TYR A 322 -10.01 12.10 15.20
C TYR A 322 -9.81 12.78 16.57
N PHE A 323 -10.73 13.69 16.92
CA PHE A 323 -10.85 14.31 18.24
C PHE A 323 -12.18 13.91 18.87
N PRO A 324 -12.21 13.32 20.09
CA PRO A 324 -13.46 12.88 20.70
C PRO A 324 -14.35 14.06 21.13
N PRO A 325 -15.67 13.86 21.27
CA PRO A 325 -16.57 14.91 21.77
C PRO A 325 -16.28 15.31 23.24
N GLU A 326 -15.77 14.36 24.03
CA GLU A 326 -15.42 14.50 25.46
C GLU A 326 -13.96 14.14 25.71
N ASP A 327 -13.32 14.72 26.75
CA ASP A 327 -11.93 14.43 27.12
C ASP A 327 -11.76 12.93 27.48
N ARG A 328 -11.28 12.12 26.54
CA ARG A 328 -11.16 10.63 26.64
C ARG A 328 -9.94 10.12 25.87
N TYR A 329 -9.51 8.89 26.18
CA TYR A 329 -8.37 8.22 25.52
C TYR A 329 -7.04 9.02 25.55
N GLY A 330 -6.86 9.88 26.56
CA GLY A 330 -5.71 10.79 26.64
C GLY A 330 -5.74 11.96 25.64
N ARG A 331 -6.86 12.15 24.92
CA ARG A 331 -7.08 13.24 23.96
C ARG A 331 -8.02 14.30 24.57
N PRO A 332 -7.79 15.60 24.32
CA PRO A 332 -8.75 16.64 24.65
C PRO A 332 -10.00 16.52 23.76
N SER A 333 -11.15 16.94 24.30
CA SER A 333 -12.39 17.09 23.55
C SER A 333 -12.24 18.05 22.37
N PHE A 334 -12.93 17.78 21.27
CA PHE A 334 -12.88 18.61 20.08
C PHE A 334 -13.35 20.05 20.38
N ARG A 335 -14.40 20.22 21.19
CA ARG A 335 -14.85 21.54 21.67
C ARG A 335 -13.77 22.31 22.46
N ARG A 336 -12.87 21.61 23.18
CA ARG A 336 -11.71 22.23 23.87
C ARG A 336 -10.63 22.63 22.88
N VAL A 337 -10.32 21.76 21.89
CA VAL A 337 -9.38 22.07 20.80
C VAL A 337 -9.83 23.29 20.00
N LEU A 338 -11.09 23.33 19.55
CA LEU A 338 -11.67 24.46 18.81
C LEU A 338 -11.49 25.80 19.55
N ARG A 339 -11.80 25.82 20.86
CA ARG A 339 -11.67 27.03 21.68
C ARG A 339 -10.22 27.47 21.86
N GLU A 340 -9.29 26.55 22.13
CA GLU A 340 -7.87 26.89 22.34
C GLU A 340 -7.17 27.31 21.04
N VAL A 341 -7.46 26.66 19.92
CA VAL A 341 -6.92 27.07 18.60
C VAL A 341 -7.41 28.47 18.23
N ALA A 342 -8.71 28.75 18.39
CA ALA A 342 -9.27 30.08 18.13
C ALA A 342 -8.75 31.14 19.12
N ARG A 343 -8.46 30.75 20.37
CA ARG A 343 -7.82 31.62 21.36
C ARG A 343 -6.41 32.00 20.92
N VAL A 344 -5.57 31.03 20.55
CA VAL A 344 -4.21 31.29 20.09
C VAL A 344 -4.17 32.09 18.79
N TRP A 345 -5.08 31.84 17.84
CA TRP A 345 -5.15 32.64 16.61
C TRP A 345 -5.38 34.13 16.91
N ARG A 346 -6.28 34.46 17.85
CA ARG A 346 -6.62 35.85 18.19
C ARG A 346 -5.60 36.51 19.13
N GLU A 347 -5.12 35.78 20.13
CA GLU A 347 -4.25 36.34 21.18
C GLU A 347 -2.75 36.28 20.82
N ASN A 348 -2.33 35.30 20.02
CA ASN A 348 -0.93 35.03 19.70
C ASN A 348 -0.73 34.65 18.20
N PRO A 349 -1.18 35.48 17.23
CA PRO A 349 -1.12 35.15 15.80
C PRO A 349 0.29 34.84 15.28
N GLU A 350 1.32 35.51 15.83
CA GLU A 350 2.72 35.23 15.49
C GLU A 350 3.11 33.78 15.78
N ARG A 351 2.58 33.18 16.84
CA ARG A 351 2.86 31.78 17.18
C ARG A 351 2.23 30.81 16.18
N ALA A 352 1.02 31.10 15.71
CA ALA A 352 0.41 30.34 14.62
C ALA A 352 1.26 30.47 13.33
N ALA A 353 1.75 31.68 13.04
CA ALA A 353 2.66 31.91 11.90
C ALA A 353 4.02 31.21 12.07
N GLU A 354 4.58 31.11 13.28
CA GLU A 354 5.80 30.35 13.57
C GLU A 354 5.62 28.85 13.36
N ASN A 355 4.53 28.27 13.88
CA ASN A 355 4.19 26.87 13.65
C ASN A 355 4.01 26.58 12.14
N ALA A 356 3.24 27.42 11.43
CA ALA A 356 3.07 27.33 9.98
C ALA A 356 4.41 27.34 9.23
N ARG A 357 5.29 28.30 9.55
CA ARG A 357 6.64 28.39 8.98
C ARG A 357 7.47 27.12 9.27
N ALA A 358 7.36 26.54 10.46
CA ALA A 358 8.08 25.32 10.83
C ALA A 358 7.56 24.08 10.07
N VAL A 359 6.24 23.93 9.90
CA VAL A 359 5.64 22.84 9.10
C VAL A 359 6.05 22.96 7.64
N LYS A 360 5.91 24.14 7.05
CA LYS A 360 6.33 24.40 5.66
C LYS A 360 7.80 24.08 5.43
N ALA A 361 8.68 24.48 6.36
CA ALA A 361 10.10 24.14 6.29
C ALA A 361 10.38 22.62 6.35
N ARG A 362 9.62 21.87 7.16
CA ARG A 362 9.69 20.39 7.21
C ARG A 362 9.19 19.76 5.91
N LEU A 363 8.04 20.18 5.38
CA LEU A 363 7.50 19.69 4.10
C LEU A 363 8.50 19.87 2.95
N ALA A 364 9.08 21.06 2.84
CA ALA A 364 10.10 21.35 1.83
C ALA A 364 11.40 20.54 2.05
N ALA A 365 11.74 20.20 3.30
CA ALA A 365 12.86 19.31 3.60
C ALA A 365 12.56 17.85 3.20
N TYR A 366 11.36 17.33 3.49
CA TYR A 366 10.93 16.00 3.05
C TYR A 366 10.88 15.91 1.53
N GLY A 367 10.27 16.88 0.84
CA GLY A 367 10.19 16.91 -0.62
C GLY A 367 11.55 16.92 -1.33
N ARG A 368 12.60 17.51 -0.71
CA ARG A 368 13.99 17.43 -1.19
C ARG A 368 14.68 16.10 -0.84
N ALA A 369 14.41 15.55 0.34
CA ALA A 369 15.01 14.30 0.79
C ALA A 369 14.39 13.04 0.12
N GLU A 370 13.17 13.16 -0.41
CA GLU A 370 12.45 12.13 -1.15
C GLU A 370 12.95 11.97 -2.59
N SER A 371 13.49 13.02 -3.22
CA SER A 371 13.97 12.99 -4.61
C SER A 371 15.46 13.38 -4.72
N GLU A 372 16.30 12.77 -3.88
CA GLU A 372 17.75 12.88 -4.01
C GLU A 372 18.24 12.09 -5.24
N PRO A 373 18.86 12.75 -6.25
CA PRO A 373 19.29 12.08 -7.47
C PRO A 373 20.46 11.12 -7.25
N GLY A 374 20.50 10.05 -8.03
CA GLY A 374 21.60 9.09 -8.04
C GLY A 374 21.39 8.04 -9.13
N ALA A 375 22.45 7.30 -9.49
CA ALA A 375 22.32 6.21 -10.46
C ALA A 375 21.65 4.98 -9.80
N VAL A 376 20.53 4.52 -10.34
CA VAL A 376 19.94 3.24 -9.90
C VAL A 376 20.81 2.05 -10.32
N SER A 377 20.82 0.99 -9.50
CA SER A 377 21.63 -0.21 -9.76
C SER A 377 20.97 -1.46 -9.18
N PRO A 378 21.34 -2.68 -9.63
CA PRO A 378 20.80 -3.93 -9.10
C PRO A 378 20.92 -4.08 -7.57
N ARG A 379 21.90 -3.43 -6.93
CA ARG A 379 22.07 -3.46 -5.46
C ARG A 379 20.87 -2.90 -4.68
N LEU A 380 20.07 -2.02 -5.29
CA LEU A 380 18.81 -1.54 -4.69
C LEU A 380 17.77 -2.66 -4.57
N ILE A 381 17.80 -3.61 -5.51
CA ILE A 381 16.90 -4.78 -5.54
C ILE A 381 17.24 -5.71 -4.39
N ASP A 382 18.52 -6.07 -4.25
CA ASP A 382 18.96 -6.98 -3.19
C ASP A 382 18.73 -6.36 -1.80
N ALA A 383 19.07 -5.08 -1.60
CA ALA A 383 18.84 -4.37 -0.34
C ALA A 383 17.35 -4.31 0.06
N ALA A 384 16.43 -4.03 -0.87
CA ALA A 384 15.00 -4.02 -0.57
C ALA A 384 14.45 -5.42 -0.25
N VAL A 385 14.97 -6.47 -0.90
CA VAL A 385 14.57 -7.86 -0.63
C VAL A 385 15.13 -8.34 0.72
N GLU A 386 16.32 -7.89 1.12
CA GLU A 386 16.86 -8.08 2.49
C GLU A 386 16.03 -7.33 3.55
N GLU A 387 15.56 -6.11 3.26
CA GLU A 387 14.68 -5.36 4.17
C GLU A 387 13.31 -6.02 4.33
N LEU A 388 12.70 -6.48 3.23
CA LEU A 388 11.49 -7.30 3.25
C LEU A 388 11.71 -8.57 4.08
N ALA A 389 12.87 -9.24 3.97
CA ALA A 389 13.21 -10.39 4.80
C ALA A 389 13.37 -10.05 6.29
N SER A 390 13.90 -8.87 6.61
CA SER A 390 14.05 -8.42 8.01
C SER A 390 12.73 -8.05 8.68
N SER A 391 11.73 -7.65 7.89
CA SER A 391 10.38 -7.30 8.34
C SER A 391 9.36 -8.43 8.19
N PHE A 392 9.71 -9.54 7.55
CA PHE A 392 8.79 -10.64 7.24
C PHE A 392 8.30 -11.40 8.48
N ASP A 393 6.98 -11.52 8.62
CA ASP A 393 6.35 -12.34 9.66
C ASP A 393 6.34 -13.82 9.25
N PHE A 394 7.34 -14.56 9.70
CA PHE A 394 7.49 -16.00 9.46
C PHE A 394 6.38 -16.90 10.04
N ARG A 395 5.46 -16.34 10.84
CA ARG A 395 4.37 -17.09 11.49
C ARG A 395 3.03 -16.87 10.77
N TYR A 396 2.78 -15.67 10.27
CA TYR A 396 1.50 -15.30 9.67
C TYR A 396 1.59 -14.66 8.27
N GLY A 397 2.78 -14.61 7.67
CA GLY A 397 3.02 -13.93 6.40
C GLY A 397 2.84 -12.41 6.47
N GLY A 398 3.24 -11.71 5.41
CA GLY A 398 3.27 -10.26 5.38
C GLY A 398 4.52 -9.65 6.00
N PHE A 399 4.54 -8.32 6.04
CA PHE A 399 5.67 -7.52 6.48
C PHE A 399 5.23 -6.60 7.61
N GLY A 400 6.04 -6.52 8.67
CA GLY A 400 5.73 -5.76 9.88
C GLY A 400 4.80 -6.47 10.87
N GLY A 401 4.45 -5.75 11.93
CA GLY A 401 3.50 -6.18 12.95
C GLY A 401 2.05 -5.89 12.56
N ALA A 402 1.18 -5.75 13.57
CA ALA A 402 -0.19 -5.26 13.38
C ALA A 402 -0.22 -3.72 13.49
N PRO A 403 -1.07 -3.01 12.71
CA PRO A 403 -1.91 -3.50 11.62
C PRO A 403 -1.11 -3.91 10.37
N LYS A 404 -1.66 -4.81 9.54
CA LYS A 404 -1.04 -5.33 8.32
C LYS A 404 -1.74 -4.90 7.04
N PHE A 405 -0.98 -4.31 6.12
CA PHE A 405 -1.43 -3.84 4.82
C PHE A 405 -0.94 -4.78 3.69
N PRO A 406 -1.77 -5.09 2.68
CA PRO A 406 -1.34 -5.84 1.50
C PRO A 406 -0.37 -5.04 0.62
N SER A 407 0.93 -5.40 0.60
CA SER A 407 1.90 -4.74 -0.29
C SER A 407 1.97 -5.42 -1.66
N ALA A 408 1.11 -5.00 -2.59
CA ALA A 408 1.10 -5.54 -3.94
C ALA A 408 2.43 -5.32 -4.70
N GLY A 409 3.08 -4.16 -4.50
CA GLY A 409 4.40 -3.85 -5.08
C GLY A 409 5.51 -4.79 -4.60
N ALA A 410 5.54 -5.10 -3.29
CA ALA A 410 6.48 -6.08 -2.74
C ALA A 410 6.20 -7.48 -3.27
N LEU A 411 4.93 -7.87 -3.41
CA LEU A 411 4.56 -9.17 -3.95
C LEU A 411 4.94 -9.31 -5.44
N GLU A 412 4.74 -8.29 -6.29
CA GLU A 412 5.21 -8.31 -7.69
C GLU A 412 6.74 -8.47 -7.79
N LEU A 413 7.49 -7.75 -6.94
CA LEU A 413 8.95 -7.85 -6.85
C LEU A 413 9.39 -9.25 -6.41
N LEU A 414 8.77 -9.82 -5.37
CA LEU A 414 9.10 -11.15 -4.87
C LEU A 414 8.69 -12.26 -5.86
N LEU A 415 7.59 -12.09 -6.61
CA LEU A 415 7.23 -12.97 -7.71
C LEU A 415 8.32 -12.97 -8.79
N ASP A 416 8.80 -11.80 -9.23
CA ASP A 416 9.92 -11.68 -10.18
C ASP A 416 11.18 -12.37 -9.66
N ARG A 417 11.63 -12.02 -8.44
CA ARG A 417 12.86 -12.58 -7.85
C ARG A 417 12.76 -14.08 -7.58
N SER A 418 11.57 -14.62 -7.30
CA SER A 418 11.36 -16.06 -7.10
C SER A 418 11.55 -16.91 -8.38
N GLN A 419 11.48 -16.30 -9.56
CA GLN A 419 11.61 -16.97 -10.86
C GLN A 419 13.02 -16.86 -11.47
N GLU A 420 13.84 -15.95 -10.97
CA GLU A 420 15.21 -15.70 -11.47
C GLU A 420 16.25 -16.69 -10.91
N GLY A 421 15.80 -17.61 -10.05
CA GLY A 421 16.66 -18.46 -9.23
C GLY A 421 17.25 -17.72 -8.03
N GLY A 422 17.76 -18.48 -7.07
CA GLY A 422 18.34 -17.97 -5.84
C GLY A 422 17.71 -18.55 -4.58
N GLU A 423 17.66 -17.73 -3.54
CA GLU A 423 17.36 -18.16 -2.18
C GLU A 423 15.92 -18.66 -1.98
N PRO A 424 15.69 -19.87 -1.41
CA PRO A 424 14.36 -20.41 -1.17
C PRO A 424 13.44 -19.53 -0.30
N TRP A 425 14.02 -18.65 0.53
CA TRP A 425 13.25 -17.75 1.39
C TRP A 425 12.51 -16.65 0.62
N VAL A 426 12.99 -16.22 -0.55
CA VAL A 426 12.28 -15.23 -1.39
C VAL A 426 10.92 -15.76 -1.83
N ARG A 427 10.90 -17.00 -2.37
CA ARG A 427 9.66 -17.70 -2.71
C ARG A 427 8.78 -17.91 -1.48
N ARG A 428 9.39 -18.25 -0.33
CA ARG A 428 8.67 -18.48 0.92
C ARG A 428 7.90 -17.24 1.37
N MET A 429 8.52 -16.05 1.35
CA MET A 429 7.86 -14.79 1.73
C MET A 429 6.62 -14.51 0.87
N ALA A 430 6.73 -14.67 -0.46
CA ALA A 430 5.59 -14.50 -1.36
C ALA A 430 4.49 -15.53 -1.07
N VAL A 431 4.82 -16.82 -0.99
CA VAL A 431 3.83 -17.89 -0.79
C VAL A 431 3.14 -17.80 0.56
N GLU A 432 3.87 -17.66 1.66
CA GLU A 432 3.27 -17.59 3.01
C GLU A 432 2.40 -16.34 3.18
N THR A 433 2.77 -15.21 2.56
CA THR A 433 1.93 -13.99 2.56
C THR A 433 0.66 -14.17 1.74
N LEU A 434 0.75 -14.73 0.54
CA LEU A 434 -0.41 -14.96 -0.34
C LEU A 434 -1.38 -16.00 0.23
N ASP A 435 -0.87 -17.08 0.82
CA ASP A 435 -1.67 -18.08 1.52
C ASP A 435 -2.38 -17.49 2.74
N ALA A 436 -1.67 -16.71 3.55
CA ALA A 436 -2.24 -16.10 4.76
C ALA A 436 -3.32 -15.06 4.44
N MET A 437 -3.10 -14.18 3.46
CA MET A 437 -4.12 -13.22 3.02
C MET A 437 -5.33 -13.92 2.36
N ALA A 438 -5.12 -14.94 1.52
CA ALA A 438 -6.21 -15.65 0.84
C ALA A 438 -7.11 -16.43 1.79
N ARG A 439 -6.54 -16.92 2.91
CA ARG A 439 -7.24 -17.65 3.97
C ARG A 439 -7.70 -16.76 5.12
N GLY A 440 -7.15 -15.56 5.26
CA GLY A 440 -7.53 -14.58 6.27
C GLY A 440 -8.93 -13.98 6.04
N GLY A 441 -9.48 -13.34 7.07
CA GLY A 441 -10.70 -12.55 6.96
C GLY A 441 -10.51 -11.23 6.18
N ILE A 442 -9.26 -10.83 5.88
CA ILE A 442 -8.98 -9.76 4.91
C ILE A 442 -9.47 -10.09 3.49
N HIS A 443 -9.57 -11.37 3.12
CA HIS A 443 -10.25 -11.80 1.90
C HIS A 443 -11.67 -12.23 2.26
N ASP A 444 -12.69 -11.63 1.64
CA ASP A 444 -14.08 -11.96 1.94
C ASP A 444 -14.42 -13.39 1.52
N GLN A 445 -14.51 -14.27 2.52
CA GLN A 445 -14.68 -15.70 2.34
C GLN A 445 -16.09 -16.13 1.86
N LEU A 446 -17.00 -15.19 1.61
CA LEU A 446 -18.33 -15.44 1.03
C LEU A 446 -18.58 -14.65 -0.27
N GLY A 447 -18.04 -13.44 -0.41
CA GLY A 447 -18.28 -12.56 -1.58
C GLY A 447 -17.07 -12.24 -2.45
N GLY A 448 -15.86 -12.60 -2.01
CA GLY A 448 -14.63 -12.24 -2.70
C GLY A 448 -14.29 -10.76 -2.61
N GLY A 449 -13.14 -10.39 -3.17
CA GLY A 449 -12.55 -9.08 -2.93
C GLY A 449 -11.81 -9.02 -1.60
N PHE A 450 -10.81 -8.15 -1.54
CA PHE A 450 -10.01 -7.86 -0.36
C PHE A 450 -10.52 -6.60 0.34
N HIS A 451 -10.58 -6.71 1.66
CA HIS A 451 -10.68 -5.58 2.57
C HIS A 451 -9.33 -4.85 2.66
N ARG A 452 -9.36 -3.57 3.06
CA ARG A 452 -8.24 -2.64 2.94
C ARG A 452 -6.97 -3.08 3.69
N TYR A 453 -7.12 -3.45 4.96
CA TYR A 453 -6.02 -3.92 5.81
C TYR A 453 -6.55 -4.73 7.00
N ALA A 454 -5.68 -5.49 7.67
CA ALA A 454 -6.00 -6.20 8.90
C ALA A 454 -5.54 -5.41 10.13
N THR A 455 -6.42 -5.27 11.13
CA THR A 455 -6.07 -4.73 12.46
C THR A 455 -5.13 -5.65 13.24
N ASP A 456 -5.11 -6.94 12.91
CA ASP A 456 -4.35 -7.98 13.60
C ASP A 456 -3.26 -8.60 12.71
N ALA A 457 -2.25 -9.22 13.34
CA ALA A 457 -1.10 -9.79 12.63
C ALA A 457 -1.43 -11.07 11.83
N ARG A 458 -2.61 -11.68 12.01
CA ARG A 458 -2.99 -12.96 11.38
C ARG A 458 -3.86 -12.80 10.15
N TRP A 459 -4.09 -11.56 9.69
CA TRP A 459 -4.97 -11.25 8.56
C TRP A 459 -6.45 -11.61 8.78
N ARG A 460 -6.92 -11.67 10.04
CA ARG A 460 -8.25 -12.18 10.41
C ARG A 460 -9.29 -11.07 10.59
N ILE A 461 -8.95 -10.01 11.30
CA ILE A 461 -9.86 -8.91 11.61
C ILE A 461 -9.53 -7.73 10.67
N PRO A 462 -10.30 -7.48 9.60
CA PRO A 462 -10.06 -6.36 8.71
C PRO A 462 -10.61 -5.03 9.26
N HIS A 463 -10.17 -3.92 8.70
CA HIS A 463 -11.10 -2.80 8.45
C HIS A 463 -11.81 -3.09 7.13
N PHE A 464 -13.15 -3.03 7.13
CA PHE A 464 -13.95 -3.72 6.13
C PHE A 464 -14.10 -3.00 4.78
N GLU A 465 -13.49 -1.83 4.58
CA GLU A 465 -13.58 -1.14 3.29
C GLU A 465 -12.95 -1.97 2.18
N LYS A 466 -13.53 -1.98 0.97
CA LYS A 466 -12.94 -2.65 -0.20
C LYS A 466 -12.62 -1.65 -1.29
N MET A 467 -11.33 -1.38 -1.47
CA MET A 467 -10.86 -0.31 -2.35
C MET A 467 -10.47 -0.82 -3.74
N ALA A 468 -10.76 -0.03 -4.78
CA ALA A 468 -10.32 -0.32 -6.14
C ALA A 468 -8.79 -0.37 -6.27
N TYR A 469 -8.09 0.53 -5.56
CA TYR A 469 -6.63 0.62 -5.56
C TYR A 469 -5.92 -0.53 -4.82
N ASP A 470 -6.62 -1.28 -3.95
CA ASP A 470 -6.10 -2.51 -3.34
C ASP A 470 -6.45 -3.73 -4.22
N ASN A 471 -7.72 -3.85 -4.59
CA ASN A 471 -8.25 -5.02 -5.30
C ASN A 471 -7.72 -5.16 -6.73
N GLY A 472 -7.47 -4.07 -7.45
CA GLY A 472 -6.90 -4.11 -8.81
C GLY A 472 -5.48 -4.71 -8.83
N PRO A 473 -4.52 -4.13 -8.07
CA PRO A 473 -3.18 -4.69 -7.94
C PRO A 473 -3.14 -6.09 -7.32
N LEU A 474 -3.96 -6.39 -6.29
CA LEU A 474 -4.02 -7.73 -5.70
C LEU A 474 -4.54 -8.78 -6.69
N LEU A 475 -5.53 -8.44 -7.53
CA LEU A 475 -5.99 -9.32 -8.60
C LEU A 475 -4.86 -9.66 -9.60
N ALA A 476 -4.05 -8.66 -9.98
CA ALA A 476 -2.88 -8.90 -10.84
C ALA A 476 -1.86 -9.85 -10.18
N VAL A 477 -1.53 -9.59 -8.91
CA VAL A 477 -0.61 -10.42 -8.10
C VAL A 477 -1.12 -11.85 -7.98
N TYR A 478 -2.37 -12.09 -7.60
CA TYR A 478 -2.91 -13.44 -7.42
C TYR A 478 -3.05 -14.19 -8.75
N ALA A 479 -3.50 -13.52 -9.82
CA ALA A 479 -3.56 -14.13 -11.14
C ALA A 479 -2.17 -14.56 -11.64
N ARG A 480 -1.18 -13.68 -11.48
CA ARG A 480 0.21 -13.97 -11.83
C ARG A 480 0.79 -15.08 -10.95
N ALA A 481 0.57 -15.04 -9.64
CA ALA A 481 1.00 -16.07 -8.69
C ALA A 481 0.39 -17.45 -8.99
N ALA A 482 -0.85 -17.51 -9.50
CA ALA A 482 -1.48 -18.75 -9.95
C ALA A 482 -0.70 -19.41 -11.10
N ALA A 483 -0.20 -18.62 -12.06
CA ALA A 483 0.67 -19.11 -13.12
C ALA A 483 2.10 -19.44 -12.63
N VAL A 484 2.71 -18.56 -11.81
CA VAL A 484 4.06 -18.74 -11.24
C VAL A 484 4.17 -20.01 -10.38
N TYR A 485 3.16 -20.32 -9.57
CA TYR A 485 3.21 -21.40 -8.58
C TYR A 485 2.28 -22.58 -8.86
N GLY A 486 1.46 -22.53 -9.91
CA GLY A 486 0.48 -23.57 -10.23
C GLY A 486 -0.60 -23.78 -9.15
N SER A 487 -0.86 -22.76 -8.31
CA SER A 487 -1.73 -22.86 -7.13
C SER A 487 -3.21 -22.69 -7.50
N PRO A 488 -4.08 -23.70 -7.25
CA PRO A 488 -5.52 -23.56 -7.45
C PRO A 488 -6.14 -22.48 -6.56
N LEU A 489 -5.64 -22.31 -5.34
CA LEU A 489 -6.11 -21.28 -4.40
C LEU A 489 -5.92 -19.87 -4.97
N TYR A 490 -4.81 -19.60 -5.66
CA TYR A 490 -4.55 -18.27 -6.21
C TYR A 490 -5.40 -17.97 -7.45
N ARG A 491 -5.73 -19.01 -8.25
CA ARG A 491 -6.75 -18.91 -9.30
C ARG A 491 -8.13 -18.63 -8.69
N GLU A 492 -8.53 -19.37 -7.67
CA GLU A 492 -9.82 -19.19 -6.98
C GLU A 492 -9.96 -17.76 -6.44
N VAL A 493 -8.92 -17.22 -5.80
CA VAL A 493 -8.89 -15.83 -5.32
C VAL A 493 -9.07 -14.84 -6.48
N ALA A 494 -8.37 -15.03 -7.60
CA ALA A 494 -8.52 -14.16 -8.77
C ALA A 494 -9.96 -14.21 -9.35
N GLU A 495 -10.55 -15.40 -9.44
CA GLU A 495 -11.95 -15.61 -9.85
C GLU A 495 -12.92 -14.90 -8.90
N ARG A 496 -12.71 -15.00 -7.58
CA ARG A 496 -13.54 -14.37 -6.54
C ARG A 496 -13.45 -12.84 -6.54
N VAL A 497 -12.29 -12.25 -6.80
CA VAL A 497 -12.17 -10.77 -6.93
C VAL A 497 -12.86 -10.27 -8.21
N VAL A 498 -12.81 -11.01 -9.32
CA VAL A 498 -13.59 -10.68 -10.54
C VAL A 498 -15.11 -10.84 -10.29
N ALA A 499 -15.52 -11.87 -9.55
CA ALA A 499 -16.91 -12.08 -9.17
C ALA A 499 -17.44 -10.96 -8.25
N TYR A 500 -16.63 -10.49 -7.29
CA TYR A 500 -16.95 -9.35 -6.43
C TYR A 500 -17.39 -8.12 -7.23
N TYR A 501 -16.57 -7.67 -8.18
CA TYR A 501 -16.92 -6.50 -9.02
C TYR A 501 -18.20 -6.70 -9.84
N ARG A 502 -18.40 -7.92 -10.37
CA ARG A 502 -19.62 -8.31 -11.11
C ARG A 502 -20.87 -8.28 -10.24
N GLU A 503 -20.75 -8.57 -8.95
CA GLU A 503 -21.87 -8.59 -8.01
C GLU A 503 -22.23 -7.21 -7.46
N VAL A 504 -21.23 -6.40 -7.09
CA VAL A 504 -21.49 -5.13 -6.39
C VAL A 504 -21.92 -4.00 -7.32
N ALA A 505 -21.45 -3.98 -8.57
CA ALA A 505 -21.73 -2.90 -9.53
C ALA A 505 -21.97 -3.38 -10.99
N PRO A 506 -22.87 -4.35 -11.24
CA PRO A 506 -23.06 -4.95 -12.57
C PRO A 506 -23.39 -3.91 -13.66
N ALA A 507 -24.26 -2.95 -13.38
CA ALA A 507 -24.64 -1.89 -14.31
C ALA A 507 -23.45 -0.97 -14.67
N LEU A 508 -22.52 -0.75 -13.73
CA LEU A 508 -21.30 0.02 -13.99
C LEU A 508 -20.33 -0.76 -14.90
N LEU A 509 -20.17 -2.07 -14.68
CA LEU A 509 -19.34 -2.94 -15.53
C LEU A 509 -19.89 -3.10 -16.96
N GLU A 510 -21.20 -3.06 -17.14
CA GLU A 510 -21.84 -3.01 -18.46
C GLU A 510 -21.53 -1.68 -19.17
N ARG A 511 -21.63 -0.56 -18.45
CA ARG A 511 -21.28 0.79 -18.94
C ARG A 511 -19.76 1.00 -19.14
N GLY A 512 -18.91 0.07 -18.71
CA GLY A 512 -17.45 0.21 -18.78
C GLY A 512 -16.86 1.04 -17.65
N GLY A 513 -17.09 0.64 -16.40
CA GLY A 513 -16.40 1.18 -15.23
C GLY A 513 -16.27 0.15 -14.12
N PHE A 514 -15.58 0.53 -13.06
CA PHE A 514 -15.48 -0.20 -11.81
C PHE A 514 -15.75 0.78 -10.65
N PRO A 515 -16.39 0.34 -9.54
CA PRO A 515 -16.62 1.18 -8.38
C PRO A 515 -15.29 1.55 -7.72
N ALA A 516 -15.22 2.76 -7.17
CA ALA A 516 -14.06 3.28 -6.46
C ALA A 516 -13.82 2.55 -5.13
N SER A 517 -14.90 2.32 -4.39
CA SER A 517 -14.87 1.76 -3.05
C SER A 517 -16.18 1.04 -2.70
N GLN A 518 -16.10 0.17 -1.70
CA GLN A 518 -17.24 -0.22 -0.88
C GLN A 518 -16.93 0.15 0.57
N ASP A 519 -17.90 0.78 1.23
CA ASP A 519 -17.86 1.19 2.63
C ASP A 519 -17.65 -0.02 3.57
N ALA A 520 -17.07 0.23 4.75
CA ALA A 520 -17.00 -0.78 5.80
C ALA A 520 -18.40 -1.14 6.32
N ASP A 521 -19.25 -0.13 6.44
CA ASP A 521 -20.42 -0.14 7.33
C ASP A 521 -21.74 0.19 6.63
N VAL A 522 -22.85 -0.13 7.29
CA VAL A 522 -24.21 0.29 6.89
C VAL A 522 -24.57 1.66 7.46
N GLY A 523 -23.92 2.08 8.54
CA GLY A 523 -24.12 3.39 9.19
C GLY A 523 -23.26 3.58 10.44
N PRO A 524 -23.33 4.74 11.12
CA PRO A 524 -22.34 5.14 12.12
C PRO A 524 -22.31 4.35 13.46
N ASP A 525 -23.26 3.45 13.70
CA ASP A 525 -23.26 2.52 14.85
C ASP A 525 -22.77 1.10 14.46
N ASP A 526 -22.48 0.87 13.19
CA ASP A 526 -22.07 -0.41 12.64
C ASP A 526 -20.53 -0.54 12.64
N ASP A 527 -20.04 -1.74 12.92
CA ASP A 527 -18.62 -2.14 12.91
C ASP A 527 -18.53 -3.44 12.09
N GLY A 528 -18.89 -3.32 10.81
CA GLY A 528 -18.91 -4.43 9.85
C GLY A 528 -19.91 -5.56 10.11
N SER A 529 -21.11 -5.30 10.66
CA SER A 529 -22.14 -6.33 10.88
C SER A 529 -22.62 -7.01 9.59
N TYR A 530 -22.48 -6.37 8.42
CA TYR A 530 -22.73 -7.01 7.14
C TYR A 530 -21.78 -8.20 6.89
N TRP A 531 -20.51 -8.09 7.31
CA TRP A 531 -19.44 -9.05 7.02
C TRP A 531 -19.32 -10.16 8.07
N THR A 532 -19.65 -9.85 9.32
CA THR A 532 -19.49 -10.72 10.49
C THR A 532 -20.71 -11.59 10.78
N TRP A 533 -20.55 -12.61 11.61
CA TRP A 533 -21.61 -13.54 11.98
C TRP A 533 -21.59 -13.84 13.48
N THR A 534 -22.76 -13.84 14.11
CA THR A 534 -22.95 -14.56 15.38
C THR A 534 -23.27 -16.04 15.09
N MET A 535 -23.07 -16.91 16.08
CA MET A 535 -23.42 -18.32 15.95
C MET A 535 -24.92 -18.56 15.71
N ASP A 536 -25.78 -17.70 16.25
CA ASP A 536 -27.22 -17.80 16.06
C ASP A 536 -27.66 -17.31 14.66
N GLU A 537 -27.04 -16.25 14.13
CA GLU A 537 -27.22 -15.83 12.74
C GLU A 537 -26.79 -16.94 11.76
N ALA A 538 -25.64 -17.59 12.01
CA ALA A 538 -25.15 -18.70 11.20
C ALA A 538 -26.08 -19.92 11.26
N ARG A 539 -26.56 -20.30 12.46
CA ARG A 539 -27.55 -21.38 12.61
C ARG A 539 -28.86 -21.08 11.89
N ALA A 540 -29.34 -19.84 11.99
CA ALA A 540 -30.56 -19.42 11.30
C ALA A 540 -30.40 -19.44 9.77
N ALA A 541 -29.30 -18.91 9.23
CA ALA A 541 -29.01 -18.92 7.80
C ALA A 541 -28.86 -20.34 7.22
N LEU A 542 -28.35 -21.29 8.01
CA LEU A 542 -28.22 -22.69 7.64
C LEU A 542 -29.51 -23.50 7.87
N GLY A 543 -30.58 -22.88 8.39
CA GLY A 543 -31.89 -23.50 8.58
C GLY A 543 -31.99 -24.44 9.77
N GLY A 544 -31.13 -24.27 10.80
CA GLY A 544 -31.08 -25.15 11.97
C GLY A 544 -30.42 -26.52 11.73
N ASP A 545 -29.79 -26.72 10.57
CA ASP A 545 -29.05 -27.95 10.28
C ASP A 545 -27.70 -27.95 11.02
N GLU A 546 -27.62 -28.76 12.07
CA GLU A 546 -26.42 -28.90 12.91
C GLU A 546 -25.21 -29.53 12.19
N ARG A 547 -25.41 -30.24 11.07
CA ARG A 547 -24.32 -30.79 10.26
C ARG A 547 -23.70 -29.69 9.38
N LEU A 548 -24.55 -28.89 8.73
CA LEU A 548 -24.11 -27.68 8.03
C LEU A 548 -23.44 -26.69 9.00
N LEU A 549 -24.01 -26.51 10.20
CA LEU A 549 -23.45 -25.60 11.22
C LEU A 549 -22.05 -26.01 11.65
N ARG A 550 -21.81 -27.30 11.95
CA ARG A 550 -20.47 -27.80 12.29
C ARG A 550 -19.48 -27.62 11.15
N ALA A 551 -19.89 -27.85 9.91
CA ALA A 551 -19.05 -27.60 8.74
C ALA A 551 -18.72 -26.12 8.57
N ALA A 552 -19.68 -25.22 8.82
CA ALA A 552 -19.49 -23.78 8.79
C ALA A 552 -18.51 -23.29 9.86
N VAL A 553 -18.68 -23.74 11.11
CA VAL A 553 -17.78 -23.43 12.23
C VAL A 553 -16.34 -23.87 11.90
N LEU A 554 -16.17 -25.13 11.47
CA LEU A 554 -14.85 -25.68 11.11
C LEU A 554 -14.21 -25.00 9.89
N ARG A 555 -15.01 -24.50 8.92
CA ARG A 555 -14.48 -23.82 7.73
C ARG A 555 -14.14 -22.36 8.00
N TYR A 556 -15.03 -21.63 8.68
CA TYR A 556 -15.01 -20.18 8.79
C TYR A 556 -14.53 -19.65 10.14
N GLY A 557 -14.27 -20.52 11.12
CA GLY A 557 -13.77 -20.14 12.44
C GLY A 557 -14.77 -19.30 13.26
N LEU A 558 -16.05 -19.64 13.17
CA LEU A 558 -17.16 -18.89 13.79
C LEU A 558 -17.25 -19.07 15.33
N ASP A 559 -16.35 -19.84 15.92
CA ASP A 559 -16.17 -20.06 17.36
C ASP A 559 -14.74 -19.70 17.84
N ASP A 560 -13.85 -19.21 16.97
CA ASP A 560 -12.48 -18.84 17.34
C ASP A 560 -12.47 -17.48 18.07
N PRO A 561 -12.02 -17.39 19.34
CA PRO A 561 -11.93 -16.12 20.06
C PRO A 561 -11.01 -15.07 19.40
N GLU A 562 -10.14 -15.50 18.47
CA GLU A 562 -9.23 -14.68 17.69
C GLU A 562 -9.79 -14.34 16.28
N SER A 563 -11.05 -14.68 15.99
CA SER A 563 -11.85 -14.11 14.89
C SER A 563 -12.97 -13.18 15.40
N ALA A 564 -13.15 -13.06 16.72
CA ALA A 564 -14.15 -12.21 17.34
C ALA A 564 -13.82 -10.72 17.21
N MET A 565 -14.83 -9.89 16.95
CA MET A 565 -14.69 -8.43 16.85
C MET A 565 -14.34 -7.80 18.21
N HIS A 566 -13.70 -6.62 18.14
CA HIS A 566 -13.31 -5.87 19.34
C HIS A 566 -14.51 -5.18 20.01
N GLY A 567 -15.45 -4.63 19.23
CA GLY A 567 -16.68 -4.01 19.71
C GLY A 567 -17.73 -5.01 20.19
N ASP A 568 -17.85 -6.16 19.51
CA ASP A 568 -18.80 -7.23 19.82
C ASP A 568 -18.12 -8.61 19.79
N ARG A 569 -17.88 -9.20 20.96
CA ARG A 569 -17.18 -10.49 21.06
C ARG A 569 -18.03 -11.70 20.67
N GLU A 570 -19.32 -11.54 20.40
CA GLU A 570 -20.18 -12.61 19.87
C GLU A 570 -20.19 -12.65 18.33
N ARG A 571 -19.63 -11.62 17.67
CA ARG A 571 -19.50 -11.53 16.22
C ARG A 571 -18.12 -11.95 15.74
N HIS A 572 -18.09 -12.94 14.85
CA HIS A 572 -16.88 -13.51 14.27
C HIS A 572 -16.71 -13.13 12.80
N VAL A 573 -15.47 -12.85 12.40
CA VAL A 573 -15.08 -12.63 11.00
C VAL A 573 -14.80 -13.98 10.33
N PRO A 574 -15.50 -14.34 9.23
CA PRO A 574 -15.23 -15.57 8.50
C PRO A 574 -13.81 -15.62 7.92
N TYR A 575 -13.01 -16.61 8.31
CA TYR A 575 -11.68 -16.88 7.73
C TYR A 575 -11.51 -18.39 7.48
N ARG A 576 -10.68 -18.82 6.52
CA ARG A 576 -10.44 -20.25 6.24
C ARG A 576 -9.63 -20.89 7.35
N ALA A 577 -10.32 -21.47 8.33
CA ALA A 577 -9.73 -22.11 9.49
C ALA A 577 -9.15 -23.51 9.17
N LEU A 578 -9.85 -24.28 8.34
CA LEU A 578 -9.49 -25.63 7.93
C LEU A 578 -9.87 -25.87 6.47
N GLU A 579 -9.10 -26.70 5.77
CA GLU A 579 -9.40 -27.13 4.40
C GLU A 579 -10.29 -28.39 4.36
N ALA A 580 -10.94 -28.64 3.21
CA ALA A 580 -11.93 -29.72 3.07
C ALA A 580 -11.45 -31.12 3.56
N PRO A 581 -10.20 -31.57 3.32
CA PRO A 581 -9.71 -32.84 3.88
C PRO A 581 -9.63 -32.88 5.41
N GLU A 582 -9.33 -31.75 6.05
CA GLU A 582 -9.22 -31.63 7.51
C GLU A 582 -10.57 -31.55 8.20
N ILE A 583 -11.56 -31.00 7.49
CA ILE A 583 -12.97 -30.97 7.90
C ILE A 583 -13.59 -32.36 7.70
N ALA A 584 -13.32 -33.02 6.57
CA ALA A 584 -13.75 -34.38 6.28
C ALA A 584 -13.30 -35.36 7.38
N ALA A 585 -12.04 -35.26 7.81
CA ALA A 585 -11.50 -36.06 8.92
C ALA A 585 -12.17 -35.78 10.28
N ARG A 586 -12.62 -34.54 10.55
CA ARG A 586 -13.30 -34.16 11.81
C ARG A 586 -14.79 -34.49 11.82
N LEU A 587 -15.42 -34.53 10.66
CA LEU A 587 -16.84 -34.87 10.50
C LEU A 587 -17.06 -36.37 10.19
N GLU A 588 -15.98 -37.14 10.02
CA GLU A 588 -15.99 -38.56 9.62
C GLU A 588 -16.69 -38.80 8.27
N LEU A 589 -16.44 -37.91 7.30
CA LEU A 589 -17.07 -37.90 5.97
C LEU A 589 -16.07 -38.14 4.84
N PRO A 590 -16.52 -38.65 3.67
CA PRO A 590 -15.76 -38.55 2.44
C PRO A 590 -15.42 -37.09 2.08
N ILE A 591 -14.25 -36.87 1.47
CA ILE A 591 -13.81 -35.52 1.05
C ILE A 591 -14.82 -34.91 0.06
N ALA A 592 -15.25 -35.65 -0.97
CA ALA A 592 -16.22 -35.17 -1.95
C ALA A 592 -17.60 -34.82 -1.35
N GLU A 593 -18.04 -35.54 -0.32
CA GLU A 593 -19.28 -35.20 0.41
C GLU A 593 -19.09 -33.95 1.26
N THR A 594 -17.89 -33.77 1.84
CA THR A 594 -17.52 -32.56 2.59
C THR A 594 -17.42 -31.33 1.68
N GLU A 595 -16.86 -31.46 0.48
CA GLU A 595 -16.81 -30.39 -0.52
C GLU A 595 -18.23 -29.96 -0.95
N SER A 596 -19.13 -30.92 -1.17
CA SER A 596 -20.54 -30.63 -1.46
C SER A 596 -21.24 -29.91 -0.29
N LEU A 597 -20.99 -30.35 0.95
CA LEU A 597 -21.51 -29.76 2.17
C LEU A 597 -21.00 -28.33 2.36
N LEU A 598 -19.70 -28.08 2.17
CA LEU A 598 -19.10 -26.74 2.27
C LEU A 598 -19.64 -25.79 1.19
N GLY A 599 -19.80 -26.27 -0.04
CA GLY A 599 -20.44 -25.48 -1.10
C GLY A 599 -21.90 -25.14 -0.78
N GLU A 600 -22.62 -25.99 -0.05
CA GLU A 600 -23.96 -25.66 0.45
C GLU A 600 -23.94 -24.63 1.59
N VAL A 601 -23.01 -24.76 2.54
CA VAL A 601 -22.80 -23.75 3.59
C VAL A 601 -22.52 -22.38 2.97
N GLU A 602 -21.56 -22.28 2.05
CA GLU A 602 -21.20 -21.00 1.41
C GLU A 602 -22.40 -20.36 0.71
N ARG A 603 -23.15 -21.14 -0.10
CA ARG A 603 -24.37 -20.65 -0.76
C ARG A 603 -25.42 -20.16 0.23
N ARG A 604 -25.68 -20.90 1.31
CA ARG A 604 -26.71 -20.54 2.31
C ARG A 604 -26.31 -19.30 3.13
N LEU A 605 -25.07 -19.23 3.62
CA LEU A 605 -24.55 -18.06 4.33
C LEU A 605 -24.54 -16.82 3.42
N LYS A 606 -24.04 -16.94 2.19
CA LYS A 606 -24.03 -15.86 1.20
C LYS A 606 -25.44 -15.35 0.89
N ALA A 607 -26.38 -16.25 0.59
CA ALA A 607 -27.77 -15.90 0.28
C ALA A 607 -28.57 -15.37 1.50
N ALA A 608 -28.05 -15.50 2.71
CA ALA A 608 -28.57 -14.83 3.90
C ALA A 608 -27.91 -13.46 4.14
N ARG A 609 -26.59 -13.33 3.89
CA ARG A 609 -25.88 -12.04 3.91
C ARG A 609 -26.43 -11.07 2.88
N ASP A 610 -26.74 -11.53 1.67
CA ASP A 610 -27.24 -10.70 0.58
C ASP A 610 -28.66 -10.11 0.83
N ARG A 611 -29.31 -10.49 1.94
CA ARG A 611 -30.58 -9.90 2.40
C ARG A 611 -30.39 -8.84 3.50
N ARG A 612 -29.19 -8.73 4.07
CA ARG A 612 -28.82 -7.66 4.99
C ARG A 612 -28.71 -6.35 4.20
N PRO A 613 -28.91 -5.18 4.83
CA PRO A 613 -28.51 -3.92 4.24
C PRO A 613 -27.03 -3.99 3.83
N ARG A 614 -26.72 -3.62 2.58
CA ARG A 614 -25.35 -3.67 2.04
C ARG A 614 -24.65 -2.35 2.34
N PRO A 615 -23.37 -2.35 2.79
CA PRO A 615 -22.54 -1.16 2.86
C PRO A 615 -22.49 -0.41 1.53
N PHE A 616 -22.44 0.92 1.58
CA PHE A 616 -22.51 1.77 0.38
C PHE A 616 -21.41 1.41 -0.63
N VAL A 617 -21.73 1.47 -1.92
CA VAL A 617 -20.78 1.23 -3.02
C VAL A 617 -20.66 2.53 -3.81
N ASP A 618 -19.46 3.10 -3.82
CA ASP A 618 -19.20 4.30 -4.62
C ASP A 618 -18.95 3.90 -6.08
N GLU A 619 -19.95 4.12 -6.94
CA GLU A 619 -19.86 3.91 -8.39
C GLU A 619 -19.04 4.99 -9.13
N THR A 620 -18.43 5.97 -8.43
CA THR A 620 -17.65 7.05 -9.05
C THR A 620 -16.44 6.51 -9.84
N PRO A 621 -16.38 6.73 -11.18
CA PRO A 621 -15.35 6.12 -12.01
C PRO A 621 -14.09 7.00 -12.08
N TYR A 622 -13.21 6.92 -11.09
CA TYR A 622 -11.89 7.58 -11.13
C TYR A 622 -10.97 6.89 -12.15
N ALA A 623 -10.42 7.64 -13.11
CA ALA A 623 -9.75 7.10 -14.30
C ALA A 623 -8.53 6.24 -13.96
N GLY A 624 -7.69 6.68 -13.01
CA GLY A 624 -6.58 5.90 -12.51
C GLY A 624 -7.01 4.56 -11.88
N TRP A 625 -8.02 4.56 -11.01
CA TRP A 625 -8.45 3.35 -10.30
C TRP A 625 -9.20 2.38 -11.22
N VAL A 626 -10.05 2.88 -12.12
CA VAL A 626 -10.65 2.09 -13.20
C VAL A 626 -9.55 1.43 -14.04
N SER A 627 -8.45 2.13 -14.31
CA SER A 627 -7.30 1.58 -15.05
C SER A 627 -6.52 0.52 -14.26
N LEU A 628 -6.31 0.69 -12.95
CA LEU A 628 -5.70 -0.35 -12.08
C LEU A 628 -6.56 -1.62 -12.04
N VAL A 629 -7.88 -1.48 -11.87
CA VAL A 629 -8.80 -2.63 -11.82
C VAL A 629 -8.88 -3.32 -13.18
N ALA A 630 -8.86 -2.56 -14.28
CA ALA A 630 -8.76 -3.11 -15.63
C ALA A 630 -7.44 -3.87 -15.85
N SER A 631 -6.30 -3.34 -15.41
CA SER A 631 -4.99 -4.03 -15.44
C SER A 631 -5.05 -5.36 -14.69
N GLY A 632 -5.65 -5.39 -13.49
CA GLY A 632 -5.92 -6.61 -12.73
C GLY A 632 -6.78 -7.62 -13.50
N HIS A 633 -7.89 -7.18 -14.10
CA HIS A 633 -8.76 -8.05 -14.89
C HIS A 633 -8.08 -8.61 -16.17
N LEU A 634 -7.21 -7.83 -16.82
CA LEU A 634 -6.40 -8.30 -17.94
C LEU A 634 -5.38 -9.36 -17.49
N ALA A 635 -4.76 -9.17 -16.32
CA ALA A 635 -3.89 -10.19 -15.72
C ALA A 635 -4.67 -11.46 -15.31
N ALA A 636 -5.89 -11.32 -14.79
CA ALA A 636 -6.79 -12.43 -14.47
C ALA A 636 -7.16 -13.25 -15.73
N ALA A 637 -7.50 -12.58 -16.83
CA ALA A 637 -7.72 -13.24 -18.11
C ALA A 637 -6.44 -13.92 -18.66
N ARG A 638 -5.29 -13.24 -18.56
CA ARG A 638 -3.99 -13.70 -19.09
C ARG A 638 -3.41 -14.92 -18.36
N TYR A 639 -3.36 -14.88 -17.02
CA TYR A 639 -2.63 -15.85 -16.22
C TYR A 639 -3.54 -16.86 -15.49
N ALA A 640 -4.72 -16.42 -15.01
CA ALA A 640 -5.67 -17.30 -14.36
C ALA A 640 -6.73 -17.86 -15.31
N GLY A 641 -7.00 -17.21 -16.47
CA GLY A 641 -8.00 -17.64 -17.44
C GLY A 641 -9.44 -17.31 -17.04
N VAL A 642 -9.65 -16.25 -16.24
CA VAL A 642 -10.97 -15.92 -15.68
C VAL A 642 -11.93 -15.38 -16.75
N GLU A 643 -13.09 -16.02 -16.90
CA GLU A 643 -14.09 -15.68 -17.92
C GLU A 643 -14.73 -14.31 -17.72
N GLY A 644 -14.87 -13.55 -18.81
CA GLY A 644 -15.48 -12.22 -18.85
C GLY A 644 -14.59 -11.08 -18.31
N ALA A 645 -13.42 -11.39 -17.75
CA ALA A 645 -12.53 -10.40 -17.16
C ALA A 645 -11.91 -9.48 -18.21
N GLN A 646 -11.46 -10.05 -19.34
CA GLN A 646 -10.91 -9.30 -20.47
C GLN A 646 -11.95 -8.31 -21.04
N GLU A 647 -13.19 -8.77 -21.25
CA GLU A 647 -14.24 -7.98 -21.88
C GLU A 647 -14.66 -6.80 -21.00
N ALA A 648 -14.72 -6.99 -19.68
CA ALA A 648 -14.97 -5.91 -18.72
C ALA A 648 -13.84 -4.87 -18.72
N ALA A 649 -12.58 -5.33 -18.68
CA ALA A 649 -11.42 -4.45 -18.70
C ALA A 649 -11.32 -3.61 -19.98
N LEU A 650 -11.52 -4.24 -21.16
CA LEU A 650 -11.44 -3.53 -22.43
C LEU A 650 -12.55 -2.48 -22.59
N ARG A 651 -13.79 -2.77 -22.15
CA ARG A 651 -14.87 -1.77 -22.12
C ARG A 651 -14.51 -0.58 -21.22
N ALA A 652 -13.98 -0.86 -20.03
CA ALA A 652 -13.58 0.19 -19.09
C ALA A 652 -12.46 1.08 -19.67
N LEU A 653 -11.45 0.49 -20.31
CA LEU A 653 -10.35 1.23 -20.94
C LEU A 653 -10.77 1.99 -22.21
N ASP A 654 -11.71 1.48 -23.00
CA ASP A 654 -12.30 2.23 -24.11
C ASP A 654 -13.10 3.44 -23.60
N ARG A 655 -13.80 3.32 -22.46
CA ARG A 655 -14.49 4.44 -21.81
C ARG A 655 -13.53 5.49 -21.25
N VAL A 656 -12.49 5.09 -20.51
CA VAL A 656 -11.43 6.02 -20.02
C VAL A 656 -10.83 6.80 -21.20
N TRP A 657 -10.52 6.13 -22.31
CA TRP A 657 -10.02 6.80 -23.51
C TRP A 657 -11.02 7.79 -24.13
N ALA A 658 -12.31 7.44 -24.18
CA ALA A 658 -13.33 8.28 -24.81
C ALA A 658 -13.73 9.49 -23.96
N GLU A 659 -13.86 9.30 -22.64
CA GLU A 659 -14.52 10.22 -21.72
C GLU A 659 -13.57 10.94 -20.74
N ALA A 660 -12.31 10.50 -20.60
CA ALA A 660 -11.32 11.15 -19.72
C ALA A 660 -10.07 11.68 -20.44
N PHE A 661 -9.65 11.10 -21.58
CA PHE A 661 -8.43 11.55 -22.26
C PHE A 661 -8.63 12.76 -23.18
N ASP A 662 -7.77 13.75 -23.04
CA ASP A 662 -7.59 14.89 -23.93
C ASP A 662 -6.13 15.09 -24.37
N GLU A 663 -5.95 15.62 -25.59
CA GLU A 663 -4.62 15.83 -26.21
C GLU A 663 -3.77 16.88 -25.49
N GLY A 664 -4.40 17.93 -24.95
CA GLY A 664 -3.71 19.02 -24.28
C GLY A 664 -3.55 18.77 -22.78
N ARG A 665 -4.50 18.06 -22.17
CA ARG A 665 -4.57 17.89 -20.70
C ARG A 665 -4.12 16.51 -20.21
N GLY A 666 -4.26 15.46 -21.01
CA GLY A 666 -4.02 14.08 -20.61
C GLY A 666 -5.31 13.42 -20.11
N VAL A 667 -5.19 12.42 -19.24
CA VAL A 667 -6.32 11.73 -18.62
C VAL A 667 -6.84 12.55 -17.44
N ALA A 668 -8.07 13.04 -17.51
CA ALA A 668 -8.75 13.70 -16.39
C ALA A 668 -9.07 12.70 -15.26
N HIS A 669 -9.17 13.19 -14.02
CA HIS A 669 -9.32 12.32 -12.85
C HIS A 669 -10.65 11.55 -12.83
N ALA A 670 -11.77 12.21 -13.18
CA ALA A 670 -13.08 11.58 -13.26
C ALA A 670 -13.45 11.22 -14.71
N VAL A 671 -13.87 9.96 -14.95
CA VAL A 671 -14.36 9.54 -16.26
C VAL A 671 -15.70 10.22 -16.56
N GLY A 672 -15.74 11.00 -17.64
CA GLY A 672 -16.84 11.89 -18.01
C GLY A 672 -16.42 13.37 -18.04
N GLU A 673 -15.30 13.71 -17.40
CA GLU A 673 -14.79 15.08 -17.31
C GLU A 673 -13.54 15.32 -18.14
N ARG A 674 -13.56 14.95 -19.42
CA ARG A 674 -12.44 15.11 -20.37
C ARG A 674 -11.70 16.47 -20.33
N SER A 675 -12.36 17.57 -19.97
CA SER A 675 -11.76 18.90 -19.85
C SER A 675 -11.23 19.25 -18.45
N GLY A 676 -11.39 18.38 -17.47
CA GLY A 676 -10.90 18.54 -16.10
C GLY A 676 -9.39 18.44 -15.98
N GLU A 677 -8.89 18.58 -14.75
CA GLU A 677 -7.51 18.19 -14.43
C GLU A 677 -7.44 16.70 -14.09
N GLY A 678 -6.23 16.15 -14.14
CA GLY A 678 -5.92 14.79 -13.69
C GLY A 678 -4.58 14.75 -13.00
N TYR A 679 -4.34 13.68 -12.26
CA TYR A 679 -3.11 13.49 -11.49
C TYR A 679 -2.13 12.57 -12.23
N LEU A 680 -0.91 12.46 -11.71
CA LEU A 680 0.12 11.58 -12.25
C LEU A 680 -0.33 10.13 -12.29
N GLU A 681 -0.99 9.67 -11.22
CA GLU A 681 -1.56 8.33 -11.09
C GLU A 681 -2.54 8.03 -12.23
N ASP A 682 -3.42 8.97 -12.61
CA ASP A 682 -4.34 8.80 -13.73
C ASP A 682 -3.60 8.57 -15.05
N GLN A 683 -2.50 9.30 -15.30
CA GLN A 683 -1.69 9.13 -16.50
C GLN A 683 -0.95 7.78 -16.47
N ALA A 684 -0.24 7.49 -15.38
CA ALA A 684 0.64 6.35 -15.24
C ALA A 684 -0.14 5.03 -15.26
N TYR A 685 -1.28 4.97 -14.56
CA TYR A 685 -2.12 3.78 -14.47
C TYR A 685 -2.86 3.53 -15.80
N ALA A 686 -3.38 4.57 -16.47
CA ALA A 686 -3.99 4.43 -17.79
C ALA A 686 -2.98 3.96 -18.84
N ALA A 687 -1.78 4.55 -18.87
CA ALA A 687 -0.71 4.12 -19.77
C ALA A 687 -0.29 2.66 -19.54
N ARG A 688 -0.13 2.24 -18.27
CA ARG A 688 0.12 0.83 -17.91
C ARG A 688 -0.99 -0.08 -18.45
N ALA A 689 -2.25 0.24 -18.17
CA ALA A 689 -3.38 -0.60 -18.54
C ALA A 689 -3.61 -0.66 -20.07
N PHE A 690 -3.30 0.41 -20.80
CA PHE A 690 -3.27 0.40 -22.26
C PHE A 690 -2.15 -0.50 -22.82
N ILE A 691 -0.98 -0.56 -22.18
CA ILE A 691 0.08 -1.52 -22.56
C ILE A 691 -0.37 -2.97 -22.25
N ASP A 692 -1.03 -3.21 -21.11
CA ASP A 692 -1.61 -4.52 -20.77
C ASP A 692 -2.65 -4.97 -21.82
N ALA A 693 -3.53 -4.05 -22.22
CA ALA A 693 -4.52 -4.28 -23.27
C ALA A 693 -3.89 -4.53 -24.64
N PHE A 694 -2.80 -3.84 -24.97
CA PHE A 694 -2.02 -4.12 -26.18
C PHE A 694 -1.42 -5.53 -26.14
N GLU A 695 -0.72 -5.92 -25.07
CA GLU A 695 -0.09 -7.24 -25.00
C GLU A 695 -1.11 -8.38 -25.11
N LEU A 696 -2.26 -8.27 -24.46
CA LEU A 696 -3.29 -9.31 -24.52
C LEU A 696 -4.02 -9.37 -25.87
N THR A 697 -4.38 -8.22 -26.45
CA THR A 697 -5.21 -8.16 -27.68
C THR A 697 -4.43 -8.03 -28.98
N GLN A 698 -3.16 -7.62 -28.91
CA GLN A 698 -2.30 -7.27 -30.04
C GLN A 698 -2.90 -6.19 -30.98
N ARG A 699 -3.89 -5.41 -30.52
CA ARG A 699 -4.50 -4.31 -31.31
C ARG A 699 -3.63 -3.04 -31.20
N PRO A 700 -3.01 -2.54 -32.28
CA PRO A 700 -2.06 -1.42 -32.22
C PRO A 700 -2.59 -0.12 -31.60
N ALA A 701 -3.92 0.11 -31.69
CA ALA A 701 -4.58 1.28 -31.10
C ALA A 701 -4.28 1.43 -29.59
N TRP A 702 -4.19 0.34 -28.83
CA TRP A 702 -3.87 0.41 -27.40
C TRP A 702 -2.44 0.91 -27.13
N LEU A 703 -1.47 0.47 -27.92
CA LEU A 703 -0.09 0.94 -27.81
C LEU A 703 0.02 2.42 -28.17
N GLU A 704 -0.73 2.87 -29.17
CA GLU A 704 -0.81 4.28 -29.55
C GLU A 704 -1.44 5.14 -28.44
N ARG A 705 -2.52 4.67 -27.81
CA ARG A 705 -3.11 5.33 -26.63
C ARG A 705 -2.09 5.50 -25.50
N ALA A 706 -1.32 4.45 -25.20
CA ALA A 706 -0.27 4.50 -24.18
C ALA A 706 0.82 5.54 -24.51
N ARG A 707 1.29 5.60 -25.77
CA ARG A 707 2.28 6.60 -26.22
C ARG A 707 1.79 8.02 -25.98
N ARG A 708 0.55 8.32 -26.37
CA ARG A 708 -0.02 9.67 -26.31
C ARG A 708 -0.23 10.14 -24.86
N VAL A 709 -0.69 9.25 -23.96
CA VAL A 709 -0.74 9.54 -22.52
C VAL A 709 0.66 9.80 -21.95
N LEU A 710 1.66 8.98 -22.30
CA LEU A 710 3.02 9.14 -21.79
C LEU A 710 3.71 10.40 -22.34
N ASP A 711 3.46 10.79 -23.60
CA ASP A 711 3.97 12.04 -24.17
C ASP A 711 3.39 13.27 -23.43
N VAL A 712 2.08 13.30 -23.14
CA VAL A 712 1.46 14.39 -22.34
C VAL A 712 1.94 14.37 -20.88
N MET A 713 2.06 13.19 -20.27
CA MET A 713 2.57 13.01 -18.90
C MET A 713 3.98 13.59 -18.75
N LEU A 714 4.90 13.23 -19.66
CA LEU A 714 6.27 13.75 -19.65
C LEU A 714 6.34 15.25 -19.92
N ALA A 715 5.42 15.81 -20.72
CA ALA A 715 5.37 17.24 -20.99
C ALA A 715 4.84 18.05 -19.79
N ARG A 716 3.74 17.62 -19.16
CA ARG A 716 3.06 18.39 -18.10
C ARG A 716 3.59 18.14 -16.69
N PHE A 717 3.96 16.91 -16.33
CA PHE A 717 4.23 16.52 -14.93
C PHE A 717 5.73 16.43 -14.59
N ARG A 718 6.63 16.32 -15.57
CA ARG A 718 8.07 16.16 -15.31
C ARG A 718 8.71 17.45 -14.80
N ASP A 719 9.46 17.39 -13.69
CA ASP A 719 10.24 18.51 -13.17
C ASP A 719 11.67 18.55 -13.72
N ASP A 720 12.40 19.62 -13.38
CA ASP A 720 13.77 19.86 -13.88
C ASP A 720 14.80 18.85 -13.33
N GLY A 721 14.48 18.18 -12.22
CA GLY A 721 15.27 17.06 -11.66
C GLY A 721 15.00 15.73 -12.37
N GLY A 722 13.98 15.67 -13.22
CA GLY A 722 13.58 14.49 -13.97
C GLY A 722 12.52 13.63 -13.30
N ALA A 723 12.13 13.95 -12.05
CA ALA A 723 11.01 13.32 -11.36
C ALA A 723 9.68 13.76 -11.98
N LEU A 724 8.61 13.02 -11.72
CA LEU A 724 7.24 13.41 -12.06
C LEU A 724 6.57 13.95 -10.80
N LEU A 725 6.01 15.15 -10.91
CA LEU A 725 5.10 15.70 -9.92
C LEU A 725 3.76 14.97 -9.99
N ASP A 726 3.03 14.92 -8.88
CA ASP A 726 1.67 14.37 -8.82
C ASP A 726 0.62 15.26 -9.52
N ARG A 727 0.84 16.57 -9.52
CA ARG A 727 0.04 17.58 -10.25
C ARG A 727 0.81 18.07 -11.47
N ALA A 728 0.09 18.43 -12.54
CA ALA A 728 0.69 19.09 -13.69
C ALA A 728 1.33 20.44 -13.29
N ARG A 729 2.46 20.81 -13.91
CA ARG A 729 3.21 22.04 -13.59
C ARG A 729 2.44 23.34 -13.84
N ASP A 730 1.45 23.28 -14.71
CA ASP A 730 0.54 24.37 -15.10
C ASP A 730 -0.80 24.34 -14.34
N ALA A 731 -0.98 23.42 -13.38
CA ALA A 731 -2.20 23.31 -12.59
C ALA A 731 -2.40 24.52 -11.64
N ALA A 732 -3.56 25.16 -11.72
CA ALA A 732 -3.93 26.30 -10.88
C ALA A 732 -4.25 25.90 -9.42
N GLY A 733 -4.48 26.90 -8.56
CA GLY A 733 -5.05 26.71 -7.21
C GLY A 733 -4.11 26.08 -6.18
N ALA A 734 -2.80 26.20 -6.35
CA ALA A 734 -1.80 25.76 -5.37
C ALA A 734 -1.68 26.77 -4.22
N VAL A 735 -2.33 26.48 -3.07
CA VAL A 735 -2.33 27.33 -1.86
C VAL A 735 -1.89 26.55 -0.62
N GLY A 736 -1.27 27.24 0.34
CA GLY A 736 -0.79 26.63 1.57
C GLY A 736 0.17 25.46 1.33
N ALA A 737 -0.06 24.34 2.02
CA ALA A 737 0.73 23.12 1.84
C ALA A 737 0.65 22.54 0.41
N LEU A 738 -0.42 22.81 -0.34
CA LEU A 738 -0.59 22.37 -1.74
C LEU A 738 0.37 23.05 -2.73
N ALA A 739 1.00 24.16 -2.31
CA ALA A 739 2.06 24.82 -3.07
C ALA A 739 3.42 24.11 -3.00
N GLU A 740 3.62 23.16 -2.07
CA GLU A 740 4.84 22.36 -2.03
C GLU A 740 4.77 21.21 -3.05
N PRO A 741 5.73 21.12 -4.01
CA PRO A 741 5.74 20.05 -5.00
C PRO A 741 5.91 18.67 -4.36
N HIS A 742 5.08 17.71 -4.76
CA HIS A 742 5.17 16.32 -4.31
C HIS A 742 5.57 15.40 -5.46
N ARG A 743 6.38 14.38 -5.15
CA ARG A 743 7.00 13.45 -6.10
C ARG A 743 6.76 12.02 -5.61
N PRO A 744 5.56 11.46 -5.82
CA PRO A 744 5.17 10.19 -5.19
C PRO A 744 6.02 9.04 -5.71
N VAL A 745 6.84 8.46 -4.82
CA VAL A 745 7.72 7.29 -5.07
C VAL A 745 7.52 6.15 -4.06
N VAL A 746 6.91 6.44 -2.90
CA VAL A 746 6.55 5.48 -1.86
C VAL A 746 5.14 4.95 -2.14
N ASP A 747 4.93 3.65 -2.00
CA ASP A 747 3.62 3.00 -2.21
C ASP A 747 2.73 3.27 -0.97
N ALA A 748 1.70 4.11 -1.11
CA ALA A 748 0.87 4.54 0.03
C ALA A 748 -0.52 5.08 -0.38
N PRO A 749 -1.61 4.31 -0.18
CA PRO A 749 -1.66 2.84 -0.19
C PRO A 749 -1.49 2.27 -1.61
N ALA A 750 -1.74 3.07 -2.65
CA ALA A 750 -1.64 2.67 -4.04
C ALA A 750 -0.17 2.67 -4.55
N PRO A 751 0.15 1.91 -5.62
CA PRO A 751 1.48 1.90 -6.22
C PRO A 751 1.91 3.28 -6.73
N ALA A 752 3.08 3.78 -6.35
CA ALA A 752 3.47 5.17 -6.56
C ALA A 752 3.48 5.60 -8.05
N GLY A 753 2.96 6.81 -8.35
CA GLY A 753 2.85 7.34 -9.72
C GLY A 753 4.17 7.32 -10.50
N ASN A 754 5.29 7.74 -9.88
CA ASN A 754 6.61 7.71 -10.53
C ASN A 754 7.07 6.29 -10.87
N ALA A 755 6.79 5.32 -9.99
CA ALA A 755 7.19 3.94 -10.16
C ALA A 755 6.41 3.27 -11.29
N VAL A 756 5.09 3.47 -11.35
CA VAL A 756 4.25 2.93 -12.43
C VAL A 756 4.55 3.62 -13.76
N ALA A 757 4.82 4.93 -13.77
CA ALA A 757 5.27 5.65 -14.96
C ALA A 757 6.58 5.07 -15.50
N ALA A 758 7.58 4.83 -14.65
CA ALA A 758 8.85 4.22 -15.06
C ALA A 758 8.64 2.80 -15.65
N LEU A 759 7.78 1.97 -15.04
CA LEU A 759 7.41 0.65 -15.57
C LEU A 759 6.74 0.76 -16.96
N ALA A 760 5.79 1.67 -17.13
CA ALA A 760 5.10 1.88 -18.41
C ALA A 760 6.07 2.35 -19.50
N LEU A 761 6.97 3.29 -19.19
CA LEU A 761 8.00 3.78 -20.10
C LEU A 761 9.01 2.68 -20.48
N LEU A 762 9.45 1.84 -19.54
CA LEU A 762 10.36 0.72 -19.81
C LEU A 762 9.70 -0.37 -20.67
N ARG A 763 8.43 -0.70 -20.40
CA ARG A 763 7.65 -1.63 -21.23
C ARG A 763 7.43 -1.08 -22.63
N LEU A 764 7.08 0.21 -22.76
CA LEU A 764 6.92 0.85 -24.07
C LEU A 764 8.26 0.89 -24.85
N ALA A 765 9.38 1.16 -24.17
CA ALA A 765 10.71 1.07 -24.77
C ALA A 765 11.04 -0.36 -25.26
N ALA A 766 10.69 -1.38 -24.47
CA ALA A 766 10.89 -2.78 -24.83
C ALA A 766 9.96 -3.27 -25.96
N LEU A 767 8.79 -2.64 -26.14
CA LEU A 767 7.85 -2.96 -27.22
C LEU A 767 8.15 -2.23 -28.53
N THR A 768 8.64 -0.99 -28.46
CA THR A 768 8.81 -0.09 -29.63
C THR A 768 10.26 0.10 -30.06
N HIS A 769 11.21 -0.17 -29.18
CA HIS A 769 12.66 0.08 -29.34
C HIS A 769 13.03 1.55 -29.57
N GLU A 770 12.13 2.48 -29.27
CA GLU A 770 12.42 3.91 -29.22
C GLU A 770 13.20 4.27 -27.95
N GLY A 771 14.49 4.62 -28.12
CA GLY A 771 15.39 4.96 -27.01
C GLY A 771 14.89 6.08 -26.08
N ARG A 772 14.10 7.03 -26.60
CA ARG A 772 13.53 8.16 -25.85
C ARG A 772 12.72 7.72 -24.62
N TRP A 773 12.01 6.59 -24.71
CA TRP A 773 11.22 6.06 -23.60
C TRP A 773 12.10 5.47 -22.49
N ARG A 774 13.19 4.78 -22.86
CA ARG A 774 14.16 4.27 -21.89
C ARG A 774 14.95 5.40 -21.24
N GLU A 775 15.32 6.42 -22.00
CA GLU A 775 15.96 7.63 -21.46
C GLU A 775 15.05 8.35 -20.46
N ALA A 776 13.77 8.57 -20.81
CA ALA A 776 12.78 9.15 -19.90
C ALA A 776 12.62 8.31 -18.62
N ALA A 777 12.49 6.99 -18.74
CA ALA A 777 12.39 6.10 -17.58
C ALA A 777 13.61 6.16 -16.67
N LEU A 778 14.82 6.16 -17.24
CA LEU A 778 16.06 6.30 -16.49
C LEU A 778 16.18 7.67 -15.84
N GLY A 779 15.67 8.73 -16.49
CA GLY A 779 15.56 10.07 -15.89
C GLY A 779 14.67 10.08 -14.64
N VAL A 780 13.47 9.48 -14.73
CA VAL A 780 12.56 9.33 -13.58
C VAL A 780 13.23 8.50 -12.48
N LEU A 781 13.77 7.32 -12.79
CA LEU A 781 14.39 6.45 -11.79
C LEU A 781 15.61 7.08 -11.10
N ASN A 782 16.46 7.76 -11.87
CA ASN A 782 17.66 8.40 -11.34
C ASN A 782 17.35 9.65 -10.49
N ALA A 783 16.18 10.29 -10.64
CA ALA A 783 15.75 11.36 -9.74
C ALA A 783 15.54 10.88 -8.29
N PHE A 784 15.39 9.56 -8.08
CA PHE A 784 15.21 8.95 -6.76
C PHE A 784 16.38 8.03 -6.35
N GLY A 785 17.41 7.86 -7.20
CA GLY A 785 18.44 6.83 -6.98
C GLY A 785 19.29 7.01 -5.72
N GLY A 786 19.47 8.24 -5.23
CA GLY A 786 20.10 8.51 -3.92
C GLY A 786 19.14 8.25 -2.74
N THR A 787 17.84 8.38 -2.98
CA THR A 787 16.79 8.11 -1.97
C THR A 787 16.42 6.63 -1.87
N GLY A 788 16.56 5.85 -2.96
CA GLY A 788 16.08 4.47 -3.04
C GLY A 788 16.54 3.55 -1.91
N GLN A 789 17.75 3.77 -1.36
CA GLN A 789 18.26 3.02 -0.20
C GLN A 789 17.59 3.37 1.14
N ARG A 790 16.95 4.55 1.25
CA ARG A 790 16.25 5.01 2.46
C ARG A 790 14.77 4.65 2.47
N VAL A 791 14.12 4.65 1.30
CA VAL A 791 12.69 4.29 1.17
C VAL A 791 12.48 2.79 0.99
N GLY A 792 13.47 2.09 0.40
CA GLY A 792 13.60 0.63 0.48
C GLY A 792 12.31 -0.14 0.20
N ALA A 793 11.90 -1.00 1.13
CA ALA A 793 10.71 -1.84 1.04
C ALA A 793 9.39 -1.04 0.92
N ALA A 794 9.32 0.21 1.43
CA ALA A 794 8.14 1.06 1.29
C ALA A 794 7.97 1.63 -0.14
N ALA A 795 9.02 1.55 -0.97
CA ALA A 795 8.99 1.91 -2.39
C ALA A 795 9.16 0.67 -3.29
N ALA A 796 8.54 -0.45 -2.92
CA ALA A 796 8.73 -1.74 -3.60
C ALA A 796 8.37 -1.69 -5.11
N THR A 797 7.33 -0.94 -5.51
CA THR A 797 7.01 -0.75 -6.94
C THR A 797 8.12 0.01 -7.67
N PHE A 798 8.80 0.97 -7.03
CA PHE A 798 9.97 1.64 -7.59
C PHE A 798 11.15 0.68 -7.75
N VAL A 799 11.41 -0.17 -6.76
CA VAL A 799 12.47 -1.19 -6.85
C VAL A 799 12.16 -2.22 -7.93
N TRP A 800 10.89 -2.59 -8.12
CA TRP A 800 10.46 -3.41 -9.25
C TRP A 800 10.73 -2.73 -10.61
N ALA A 801 10.49 -1.42 -10.72
CA ALA A 801 10.86 -0.61 -11.89
C ALA A 801 12.39 -0.56 -12.12
N VAL A 802 13.20 -0.48 -11.05
CA VAL A 802 14.67 -0.62 -11.15
C VAL A 802 15.05 -1.98 -11.73
N SER A 803 14.35 -3.07 -11.37
CA SER A 803 14.57 -4.39 -11.97
C SER A 803 14.41 -4.37 -13.50
N TRP A 804 13.35 -3.73 -14.03
CA TRP A 804 13.12 -3.53 -15.46
C TRP A 804 14.19 -2.65 -16.14
N ALA A 805 14.78 -1.72 -15.40
CA ALA A 805 15.83 -0.85 -15.93
C ALA A 805 17.20 -1.55 -15.99
N THR A 806 17.56 -2.33 -14.97
CA THR A 806 18.94 -2.82 -14.75
C THR A 806 19.16 -4.31 -15.04
N LEU A 807 18.10 -5.12 -15.10
CA LEU A 807 18.20 -6.56 -15.40
C LEU A 807 17.73 -6.86 -16.83
N PRO A 808 18.12 -8.02 -17.41
CA PRO A 808 17.67 -8.40 -18.75
C PRO A 808 16.14 -8.48 -18.87
N VAL A 809 15.62 -7.93 -19.97
CA VAL A 809 14.22 -8.00 -20.40
C VAL A 809 14.07 -9.15 -21.40
N THR A 810 12.99 -9.94 -21.28
CA THR A 810 12.64 -10.95 -22.27
C THR A 810 11.70 -10.35 -23.32
N THR A 811 12.07 -10.40 -24.59
CA THR A 811 11.21 -10.06 -25.73
C THR A 811 10.77 -11.34 -26.43
N VAL A 812 9.47 -11.54 -26.56
CA VAL A 812 8.89 -12.64 -27.34
C VAL A 812 8.18 -12.08 -28.57
N VAL A 813 8.57 -12.55 -29.76
CA VAL A 813 7.90 -12.23 -31.02
C VAL A 813 7.30 -13.49 -31.62
N VAL A 814 6.00 -13.47 -31.89
CA VAL A 814 5.27 -14.52 -32.62
C VAL A 814 4.99 -14.02 -34.04
N VAL A 815 5.64 -14.61 -35.03
CA VAL A 815 5.40 -14.32 -36.45
C VAL A 815 4.26 -15.21 -36.95
N GLY A 816 3.17 -14.58 -37.39
CA GLY A 816 1.98 -15.26 -37.91
C GLY A 816 0.78 -14.32 -38.05
N ALA A 817 -0.11 -14.64 -38.99
CA ALA A 817 -1.31 -13.85 -39.23
C ALA A 817 -2.34 -14.00 -38.10
N PRO A 818 -3.10 -12.96 -37.74
CA PRO A 818 -4.27 -13.11 -36.87
C PRO A 818 -5.27 -14.12 -37.42
N GLY A 819 -5.74 -15.06 -36.58
CA GLY A 819 -6.64 -16.13 -36.99
C GLY A 819 -5.95 -17.40 -37.51
N ASP A 820 -4.62 -17.41 -37.66
CA ASP A 820 -3.87 -18.67 -37.78
C ASP A 820 -3.89 -19.37 -36.41
N ALA A 821 -4.60 -20.49 -36.33
CA ALA A 821 -4.79 -21.26 -35.10
C ALA A 821 -3.48 -21.67 -34.41
N ARG A 822 -2.40 -21.90 -35.16
CA ARG A 822 -1.07 -22.23 -34.61
C ARG A 822 -0.35 -20.99 -34.12
N ALA A 823 -0.42 -19.87 -34.85
CA ALA A 823 0.12 -18.59 -34.37
C ALA A 823 -0.64 -18.06 -33.14
N ASP A 824 -1.94 -18.30 -33.06
CA ASP A 824 -2.79 -18.01 -31.90
C ASP A 824 -2.46 -18.92 -30.71
N ALA A 825 -2.15 -20.20 -30.94
CA ALA A 825 -1.68 -21.10 -29.89
C ALA A 825 -0.30 -20.69 -29.33
N LEU A 826 0.65 -20.32 -30.20
CA LEU A 826 1.96 -19.80 -29.78
C LEU A 826 1.82 -18.47 -29.01
N LEU A 827 0.98 -17.54 -29.47
CA LEU A 827 0.73 -16.28 -28.76
C LEU A 827 0.11 -16.51 -27.37
N ARG A 828 -0.90 -17.37 -27.26
CA ARG A 828 -1.49 -17.73 -25.95
C ARG A 828 -0.47 -18.34 -25.01
N ALA A 829 0.41 -19.22 -25.51
CA ALA A 829 1.47 -19.84 -24.73
C ALA A 829 2.53 -18.82 -24.26
N ALA A 830 2.94 -17.89 -25.13
CA ALA A 830 3.85 -16.79 -24.78
C ALA A 830 3.26 -15.85 -23.72
N LEU A 831 1.96 -15.52 -23.83
CA LEU A 831 1.27 -14.64 -22.87
C LEU A 831 1.06 -15.31 -21.51
N ALA A 832 0.71 -16.60 -21.49
CA ALA A 832 0.48 -17.34 -20.25
C ALA A 832 1.76 -17.64 -19.45
N ALA A 833 2.95 -17.55 -20.07
CA ALA A 833 4.22 -17.81 -19.41
C ALA A 833 4.51 -16.76 -18.31
N PRO A 834 4.74 -17.16 -17.04
CA PRO A 834 4.89 -16.24 -15.91
C PRO A 834 6.29 -15.60 -15.77
N ARG A 835 7.04 -15.51 -16.87
CA ARG A 835 8.46 -15.15 -16.88
C ARG A 835 8.69 -13.64 -16.56
N PRO A 836 9.58 -13.28 -15.62
CA PRO A 836 9.89 -11.89 -15.27
C PRO A 836 10.28 -11.02 -16.47
N ARG A 837 9.92 -9.73 -16.40
CA ARG A 837 10.24 -8.70 -17.41
C ARG A 837 10.03 -9.15 -18.85
N THR A 838 8.91 -9.82 -19.12
CA THR A 838 8.57 -10.29 -20.47
C THR A 838 7.64 -9.30 -21.17
N VAL A 839 7.93 -8.97 -22.42
CA VAL A 839 7.00 -8.32 -23.36
C VAL A 839 6.71 -9.23 -24.55
N VAL A 840 5.44 -9.30 -24.96
CA VAL A 840 4.99 -10.20 -26.04
C VAL A 840 4.39 -9.40 -27.20
N ARG A 841 4.88 -9.67 -28.42
CA ARG A 841 4.40 -9.05 -29.67
C ARG A 841 4.07 -10.08 -30.74
N ARG A 842 3.03 -9.82 -31.53
CA ARG A 842 2.74 -10.51 -32.79
C ARG A 842 3.22 -9.66 -33.96
N LEU A 843 3.83 -10.30 -34.96
CA LEU A 843 4.13 -9.68 -36.26
C LEU A 843 3.45 -10.45 -37.38
N ALA A 844 2.89 -9.72 -38.35
CA ALA A 844 2.52 -10.32 -39.63
C ALA A 844 3.80 -10.66 -40.42
N PRO A 845 3.83 -11.74 -41.24
CA PRO A 845 5.03 -12.15 -41.98
C PRO A 845 5.57 -11.08 -42.94
N ASP A 846 4.74 -10.17 -43.43
CA ASP A 846 5.13 -9.05 -44.31
C ASP A 846 5.56 -7.78 -43.54
N ALA A 847 5.28 -7.69 -42.24
CA ALA A 847 5.78 -6.66 -41.34
C ALA A 847 7.22 -6.92 -40.88
N VAL A 848 7.71 -8.16 -41.00
CA VAL A 848 9.10 -8.54 -40.73
C VAL A 848 10.07 -7.73 -41.59
N GLY A 849 10.96 -6.99 -40.93
CA GLY A 849 11.92 -6.07 -41.52
C GLY A 849 11.40 -4.64 -41.76
N ARG A 850 10.13 -4.36 -41.44
CA ARG A 850 9.55 -3.00 -41.44
C ARG A 850 9.44 -2.42 -40.03
N GLU A 851 9.17 -3.26 -39.04
CA GLU A 851 9.05 -2.87 -37.65
C GLU A 851 10.39 -2.91 -36.91
N ALA A 852 10.57 -2.00 -35.97
CA ALA A 852 11.74 -2.00 -35.09
C ALA A 852 11.73 -3.23 -34.17
N LEU A 853 12.91 -3.82 -33.98
CA LEU A 853 13.19 -4.98 -33.12
C LEU A 853 14.59 -4.83 -32.50
N PRO A 854 14.91 -5.50 -31.38
CA PRO A 854 16.26 -5.55 -30.82
C PRO A 854 17.24 -6.14 -31.86
N PRO A 855 18.50 -5.68 -31.96
CA PRO A 855 19.44 -6.15 -32.99
C PRO A 855 19.61 -7.68 -33.04
N ALA A 856 19.73 -8.33 -31.87
CA ALA A 856 19.84 -9.79 -31.78
C ALA A 856 18.61 -10.52 -32.34
N LEU A 857 17.40 -10.01 -32.04
CA LEU A 857 16.15 -10.57 -32.54
C LEU A 857 15.93 -10.26 -34.02
N ALA A 858 16.26 -9.03 -34.46
CA ALA A 858 16.18 -8.61 -35.86
C ALA A 858 17.09 -9.45 -36.78
N ALA A 859 18.24 -9.92 -36.28
CA ALA A 859 19.14 -10.82 -36.99
C ALA A 859 18.61 -12.27 -37.11
N MET A 860 17.64 -12.67 -36.26
CA MET A 860 17.08 -14.03 -36.22
C MET A 860 15.66 -14.15 -36.77
N VAL A 861 14.85 -13.09 -36.66
CA VAL A 861 13.45 -13.09 -37.12
C VAL A 861 13.39 -13.25 -38.64
N THR A 862 12.58 -14.20 -39.11
CA THR A 862 12.36 -14.44 -40.54
C THR A 862 10.87 -14.32 -40.86
N ARG A 863 10.52 -14.38 -42.15
CA ARG A 863 9.12 -14.45 -42.61
C ARG A 863 8.49 -15.84 -42.46
N GLU A 864 9.22 -16.79 -41.89
CA GLU A 864 8.72 -18.14 -41.66
C GLU A 864 7.66 -18.11 -40.57
N ALA A 865 6.46 -18.61 -40.89
CA ALA A 865 5.32 -18.59 -40.00
C ALA A 865 4.58 -19.94 -40.04
N PRO A 866 3.96 -20.37 -38.93
CA PRO A 866 3.97 -19.74 -37.61
C PRO A 866 5.24 -20.09 -36.82
N ARG A 867 5.95 -19.07 -36.30
CA ARG A 867 7.12 -19.24 -35.42
C ARG A 867 7.10 -18.27 -34.24
N ALA A 868 7.70 -18.68 -33.12
CA ALA A 868 7.99 -17.83 -31.98
C ALA A 868 9.51 -17.70 -31.76
N TYR A 869 9.93 -16.50 -31.40
CA TYR A 869 11.31 -16.10 -31.16
C TYR A 869 11.39 -15.50 -29.76
N VAL A 870 12.33 -15.98 -28.94
CA VAL A 870 12.49 -15.55 -27.54
C VAL A 870 13.92 -15.07 -27.33
N CYS A 871 14.08 -13.81 -26.92
CA CYS A 871 15.38 -13.23 -26.57
C CYS A 871 15.34 -12.63 -25.17
N THR A 872 16.33 -12.94 -24.33
CA THR A 872 16.52 -12.35 -22.99
C THR A 872 17.78 -11.49 -23.04
N GLY A 873 17.63 -10.17 -22.99
CA GLY A 873 18.73 -9.24 -23.28
C GLY A 873 19.25 -9.44 -24.71
N GLU A 874 20.54 -9.69 -24.85
CA GLU A 874 21.21 -9.93 -26.15
C GLU A 874 21.21 -11.41 -26.57
N THR A 875 20.80 -12.33 -25.69
CA THR A 875 20.82 -13.77 -25.94
C THR A 875 19.46 -14.27 -26.42
N CYS A 876 19.43 -14.97 -27.55
CA CYS A 876 18.22 -15.53 -28.14
C CYS A 876 18.22 -17.06 -28.15
N ALA A 877 17.06 -17.66 -27.90
CA ALA A 877 16.83 -19.10 -28.03
C ALA A 877 16.58 -19.48 -29.51
N PRO A 878 16.79 -20.76 -29.90
CA PRO A 878 16.39 -21.25 -31.21
C PRO A 878 14.90 -21.01 -31.48
N PRO A 879 14.50 -20.56 -32.69
CA PRO A 879 13.11 -20.24 -32.97
C PRO A 879 12.21 -21.48 -33.03
N VAL A 880 11.09 -21.45 -32.32
CA VAL A 880 10.20 -22.61 -32.10
C VAL A 880 8.90 -22.50 -32.91
N ALA A 881 8.33 -23.64 -33.30
CA ALA A 881 7.11 -23.74 -34.11
C ALA A 881 5.96 -24.54 -33.46
N GLY A 882 6.16 -24.96 -32.20
CA GLY A 882 5.23 -25.74 -31.38
C GLY A 882 5.12 -25.16 -29.96
N VAL A 883 3.99 -25.40 -29.30
CA VAL A 883 3.65 -24.79 -28.00
C VAL A 883 4.49 -25.36 -26.86
N GLU A 884 4.76 -26.66 -26.90
CA GLU A 884 5.52 -27.40 -25.89
C GLU A 884 6.97 -26.88 -25.84
N ALA A 885 7.62 -26.80 -27.01
CA ALA A 885 8.96 -26.21 -27.14
C ALA A 885 9.00 -24.73 -26.74
N LEU A 886 7.92 -23.96 -26.97
CA LEU A 886 7.85 -22.58 -26.49
C LEU A 886 7.76 -22.50 -24.96
N ARG A 887 7.00 -23.39 -24.32
CA ARG A 887 6.94 -23.47 -22.84
C ARG A 887 8.32 -23.80 -22.27
N GLU A 888 8.99 -24.83 -22.79
CA GLU A 888 10.36 -25.21 -22.37
C GLU A 888 11.37 -24.05 -22.49
N VAL A 889 11.27 -23.23 -23.54
CA VAL A 889 12.14 -22.05 -23.72
C VAL A 889 11.78 -20.90 -22.76
N MET A 890 10.50 -20.75 -22.41
CA MET A 890 10.03 -19.70 -21.50
C MET A 890 10.28 -20.00 -20.02
N GLY A 891 10.35 -21.28 -19.65
CA GLY A 891 10.43 -21.76 -18.27
C GLY A 891 9.07 -22.25 -17.78
#